data_AF-A0A9I9CNF0-F1
#
_entry.id   AF-A0A9I9CNF0-F1
#
_cell.length_a   1.000
_cell.length_b   1.000
_cell.length_c   1.000
_cell.angle_alpha   90.00
_cell.angle_beta   90.00
_cell.angle_gamma   90.00
#
_symmetry.space_group_name_H-M   'P 1'
#
loop_
_entity.id
_entity.type
_entity.pdbx_description
1 polymer ?
#
loop_
_entity_poly.entity_id
_entity_poly.type
_entity_poly.pdbx_seq_one_letter_code
_entity_poly.pdbx_strand_id
1 'polypeptide(L)'
;MPSLLPSPRFFNFWNPPAPPISRFSLSPSSSTTVSPHRILSSSAMAMPFSSSTSTPKTHLEQDDQNLSQVLKYHSQTKHGFSNYARGPHGLDWANQPNPFRRYISAPLFPLSHFPILNQTAASDDETHDASLYDSLFVSLPPPKPVCKATISQFFYDSLALSAWKSTGFSTWSLRVNPSSGNLHPTEAYLIAPPVTSLSDYGFVAHYAPKEHSLEIRTQIPPGFFSKFFPENSFLIGLSSIFWREAWKYGERAFRYCNHDVGHAIAAVAMAAAGLGWDVKVLDGLGYADLKKLMGLHTFPEFEIPSQPVKGSLPVIEFEHPDCVLAVFPSGTADFSMNYEELSSAILKFSELDWKGEPNLLSKQHICWDIIYRTAMAVEKPLTGESGSLVEPFHSSGVLGERLYKGFTWREVVRKRRSAVDMDGVTTMARDTFYQILLHCVPSGSIEGEKQRRELALPFRALPWDAEVHAALFVHRVVGLPQGLYFLVRNEDHFDELKKATNPDFKWVKPDGCPSSLPLYELRRGNYQTLSKRLSCHQDIASDGCFSLGMIAHYEPTLREMGVHMYPRLFWETGVIGQVLYLEAHALDISATGIGCFFDDPVHETLGLKGSNFQSLYHFTVGGPVLDKRIMSLPAYPGPNKPKSLEKGDEESGQAKKLKRTPLKTVITIVFTKNTLKTVRTESPLNNLCIYFLQWKNFCLLCQNFQEKRTKTVLFHRILARFLKCKI
;
A
#
# COMPACT_ATOMS: atom_id res chain seq x y z
N MET A 1 -33.38 -39.82 5.05
CA MET A 1 -33.84 -38.44 4.74
C MET A 1 -34.84 -38.01 5.80
N PRO A 2 -34.92 -36.72 6.21
CA PRO A 2 -34.25 -35.52 5.68
C PRO A 2 -33.17 -34.98 6.66
N SER A 3 -31.93 -34.68 6.26
CA SER A 3 -31.47 -33.43 5.62
C SER A 3 -31.80 -32.15 6.41
N LEU A 4 -30.95 -31.78 7.36
CA LEU A 4 -30.87 -30.43 7.92
C LEU A 4 -29.58 -29.77 7.41
N LEU A 5 -29.76 -28.77 6.56
CA LEU A 5 -28.75 -27.86 6.03
C LEU A 5 -28.11 -27.06 7.18
N PRO A 6 -26.77 -26.89 7.21
CA PRO A 6 -26.17 -25.84 8.02
C PRO A 6 -26.26 -24.50 7.28
N SER A 7 -26.79 -23.50 7.96
CA SER A 7 -26.73 -22.08 7.60
C SER A 7 -25.28 -21.61 7.35
N PRO A 8 -25.02 -20.71 6.37
CA PRO A 8 -23.67 -20.20 6.14
C PRO A 8 -23.25 -19.28 7.29
N ARG A 9 -22.24 -19.70 8.07
CA ARG A 9 -21.49 -18.81 8.96
C ARG A 9 -20.60 -17.92 8.09
N PHE A 10 -20.92 -16.63 8.05
CA PHE A 10 -20.06 -15.60 7.49
C PHE A 10 -18.76 -15.54 8.30
N PHE A 11 -17.63 -15.45 7.59
CA PHE A 11 -16.28 -15.40 8.15
C PHE A 11 -16.07 -14.10 8.95
N ASN A 12 -16.16 -14.20 10.28
CA ASN A 12 -15.58 -13.24 11.21
C ASN A 12 -14.20 -13.79 11.61
N PHE A 13 -13.15 -13.28 11.00
CA PHE A 13 -11.80 -13.36 11.56
C PHE A 13 -11.26 -11.94 11.58
N TRP A 14 -10.66 -11.56 12.71
CA TRP A 14 -10.28 -10.21 13.14
C TRP A 14 -11.35 -9.43 13.91
N ASN A 15 -11.58 -9.84 15.17
CA ASN A 15 -12.07 -8.96 16.25
C ASN A 15 -11.42 -9.43 17.57
N PRO A 16 -10.73 -8.57 18.34
CA PRO A 16 -10.44 -8.87 19.74
C PRO A 16 -11.71 -8.70 20.60
N PRO A 17 -11.86 -9.44 21.71
CA PRO A 17 -13.03 -9.33 22.59
C PRO A 17 -13.01 -8.02 23.40
N ALA A 18 -14.18 -7.41 23.60
CA ALA A 18 -14.34 -6.20 24.43
C ALA A 18 -14.32 -6.53 25.94
N PRO A 19 -13.62 -5.76 26.80
CA PRO A 19 -13.67 -5.95 28.26
C PRO A 19 -14.83 -5.17 28.93
N PRO A 20 -15.27 -5.58 30.14
CA PRO A 20 -16.46 -5.03 30.80
C PRO A 20 -16.21 -3.68 31.50
N ILE A 21 -17.24 -2.85 31.52
CA ILE A 21 -17.28 -1.50 32.13
C ILE A 21 -17.51 -1.60 33.64
N SER A 22 -16.70 -0.91 34.45
CA SER A 22 -17.08 -0.50 35.80
C SER A 22 -17.02 1.03 35.92
N ARG A 23 -18.12 1.61 36.42
CA ARG A 23 -18.31 3.03 36.69
C ARG A 23 -17.73 3.37 38.06
N PHE A 24 -17.02 4.48 38.20
CA PHE A 24 -17.11 5.32 39.40
C PHE A 24 -16.85 6.79 39.05
N SER A 25 -17.74 7.63 39.55
CA SER A 25 -17.75 9.09 39.50
C SER A 25 -17.51 9.64 40.91
N LEU A 26 -16.75 10.72 41.05
CA LEU A 26 -17.14 12.00 41.67
C LEU A 26 -15.92 12.82 42.13
N SER A 27 -15.93 14.09 41.72
CA SER A 27 -15.13 15.26 42.12
C SER A 27 -15.76 15.96 43.36
N PRO A 28 -15.50 17.25 43.72
CA PRO A 28 -14.36 18.19 43.55
C PRO A 28 -13.99 18.96 44.87
N SER A 29 -13.03 19.92 44.86
CA SER A 29 -13.19 21.25 45.51
C SER A 29 -11.97 22.20 45.36
N SER A 30 -12.26 23.45 44.93
CA SER A 30 -11.77 24.80 45.37
C SER A 30 -10.26 25.10 45.51
N SER A 31 -9.71 26.29 45.24
CA SER A 31 -10.17 27.67 45.48
C SER A 31 -9.33 28.74 44.77
N THR A 32 -9.98 29.88 44.52
CA THR A 32 -9.61 31.23 44.05
C THR A 32 -8.52 32.01 44.80
N THR A 33 -7.87 32.96 44.11
CA THR A 33 -7.50 34.31 44.62
C THR A 33 -7.40 35.35 43.49
N VAL A 34 -7.53 36.63 43.84
CA VAL A 34 -8.10 37.76 43.06
C VAL A 34 -7.15 38.99 43.08
N SER A 35 -6.95 39.63 41.90
CA SER A 35 -6.74 41.09 41.58
C SER A 35 -5.53 41.88 42.17
N PRO A 36 -5.13 43.10 41.66
CA PRO A 36 -5.95 44.12 40.96
C PRO A 36 -5.34 44.97 39.80
N HIS A 37 -6.23 45.84 39.30
CA HIS A 37 -6.26 46.77 38.15
C HIS A 37 -5.10 47.77 37.90
N ARG A 38 -4.97 48.19 36.62
CA ARG A 38 -4.75 49.60 36.21
C ARG A 38 -5.25 49.90 34.78
N ILE A 39 -5.36 51.19 34.48
CA ILE A 39 -6.32 51.91 33.61
C ILE A 39 -5.72 52.33 32.24
N LEU A 40 -6.60 52.34 31.21
CA LEU A 40 -6.66 53.07 29.92
C LEU A 40 -5.45 53.84 29.36
N SER A 41 -5.12 53.60 28.08
CA SER A 41 -5.02 54.68 27.07
C SER A 41 -5.21 54.16 25.63
N SER A 42 -5.90 54.97 24.82
CA SER A 42 -6.13 54.80 23.39
C SER A 42 -5.00 55.42 22.57
N SER A 43 -4.51 54.75 21.54
CA SER A 43 -3.83 55.38 20.39
C SER A 43 -3.83 54.44 19.19
N ALA A 44 -4.39 54.91 18.08
CA ALA A 44 -4.29 54.29 16.77
C ALA A 44 -2.94 54.66 16.14
N MET A 45 -2.16 53.69 15.66
CA MET A 45 -1.17 53.89 14.61
C MET A 45 -0.86 52.59 13.84
N ALA A 46 -0.76 52.78 12.52
CA ALA A 46 -0.25 51.96 11.43
C ALA A 46 0.49 50.64 11.75
N MET A 47 0.08 49.59 11.02
CA MET A 47 0.80 48.31 10.89
C MET A 47 2.07 48.48 10.04
N PRO A 48 3.27 48.12 10.54
CA PRO A 48 4.39 47.78 9.69
C PRO A 48 4.36 46.28 9.39
N PHE A 49 4.57 45.94 8.12
CA PHE A 49 4.92 44.61 7.67
C PHE A 49 6.05 44.04 8.54
N SER A 50 5.78 42.95 9.26
CA SER A 50 6.80 42.15 9.93
C SER A 50 7.28 41.08 8.94
N SER A 51 8.50 41.25 8.44
CA SER A 51 9.31 40.14 7.95
C SER A 51 9.69 39.29 9.16
N SER A 52 9.22 38.04 9.20
CA SER A 52 9.51 37.09 10.26
C SER A 52 10.94 36.56 10.11
N THR A 53 11.91 37.22 10.73
CA THR A 53 13.19 36.60 11.10
C THR A 53 12.97 35.78 12.37
N SER A 54 12.76 34.47 12.23
CA SER A 54 12.67 33.54 13.35
C SER A 54 14.00 33.49 14.11
N THR A 55 13.97 33.64 15.43
CA THR A 55 15.15 33.53 16.28
C THR A 55 15.55 32.05 16.46
N PRO A 56 16.84 31.71 16.64
CA PRO A 56 17.31 30.31 16.75
C PRO A 56 16.65 29.50 17.88
N LYS A 57 16.13 30.17 18.92
CA LYS A 57 15.44 29.52 20.04
C LYS A 57 14.07 28.95 19.65
N THR A 58 13.33 29.60 18.74
CA THR A 58 11.98 29.13 18.37
C THR A 58 12.03 27.92 17.43
N HIS A 59 13.10 27.75 16.65
CA HIS A 59 13.26 26.59 15.77
C HIS A 59 13.55 25.31 16.58
N LEU A 60 14.48 25.39 17.55
CA LEU A 60 14.81 24.28 18.44
C LEU A 60 13.60 23.83 19.29
N GLU A 61 12.80 24.78 19.80
CA GLU A 61 11.57 24.46 20.53
C GLU A 61 10.52 23.76 19.66
N GLN A 62 10.42 24.14 18.38
CA GLN A 62 9.50 23.49 17.43
C GLN A 62 9.96 22.07 17.06
N ASP A 63 11.26 21.88 16.86
CA ASP A 63 11.85 20.56 16.55
C ASP A 63 11.65 19.57 17.70
N ASP A 64 11.83 20.02 18.95
CA ASP A 64 11.55 19.22 20.15
C ASP A 64 10.07 18.87 20.30
N GLN A 65 9.16 19.79 19.96
CA GLN A 65 7.71 19.54 19.96
C GLN A 65 7.32 18.51 18.90
N ASN A 66 7.87 18.63 17.68
CA ASN A 66 7.60 17.69 16.60
C ASN A 66 8.13 16.30 16.95
N LEU A 67 9.33 16.20 17.52
CA LEU A 67 9.89 14.94 17.98
C LEU A 67 9.01 14.32 19.07
N SER A 68 8.60 15.12 20.05
CA SER A 68 7.69 14.68 21.11
C SER A 68 6.36 14.15 20.55
N GLN A 69 5.80 14.80 19.52
CA GLN A 69 4.58 14.35 18.86
C GLN A 69 4.77 13.00 18.13
N VAL A 70 5.91 12.80 17.45
CA VAL A 70 6.24 11.54 16.78
C VAL A 70 6.44 10.39 17.77
N LEU A 71 7.23 10.62 18.83
CA LEU A 71 7.45 9.65 19.90
C LEU A 71 6.14 9.29 20.60
N LYS A 72 5.28 10.28 20.86
CA LYS A 72 3.93 10.09 21.41
C LYS A 72 3.07 9.24 20.48
N TYR A 73 3.00 9.56 19.19
CA TYR A 73 2.23 8.77 18.22
C TYR A 73 2.72 7.34 18.13
N HIS A 74 4.04 7.13 18.06
CA HIS A 74 4.60 5.78 18.02
C HIS A 74 4.21 5.03 19.30
N SER A 75 4.43 5.58 20.49
CA SER A 75 4.03 4.96 21.76
C SER A 75 2.54 4.64 21.83
N GLN A 76 1.67 5.60 21.49
CA GLN A 76 0.21 5.46 21.58
C GLN A 76 -0.35 4.42 20.59
N THR A 77 0.31 4.22 19.45
CA THR A 77 -0.15 3.29 18.42
C THR A 77 0.46 1.89 18.53
N LYS A 78 1.21 1.59 19.59
CA LYS A 78 1.70 0.24 19.88
C LYS A 78 0.55 -0.71 20.22
N HIS A 79 0.76 -2.00 19.96
CA HIS A 79 -0.05 -3.05 20.59
C HIS A 79 0.74 -3.63 21.77
N GLY A 80 0.07 -3.78 22.91
CA GLY A 80 0.53 -4.53 24.07
C GLY A 80 -0.35 -5.77 24.31
N PHE A 81 0.09 -6.68 25.18
CA PHE A 81 -0.67 -7.88 25.51
C PHE A 81 -2.04 -7.57 26.15
N SER A 82 -2.15 -6.47 26.89
CA SER A 82 -3.36 -6.06 27.61
C SER A 82 -4.18 -5.00 26.87
N ASN A 83 -3.61 -4.34 25.86
CA ASN A 83 -4.23 -3.24 25.15
C ASN A 83 -3.78 -3.16 23.69
N TYR A 84 -4.74 -3.15 22.78
CA TYR A 84 -4.46 -2.82 21.38
C TYR A 84 -4.53 -1.31 21.17
N ALA A 85 -3.77 -0.79 20.20
CA ALA A 85 -3.95 0.56 19.67
C ALA A 85 -5.43 0.83 19.35
N ARG A 86 -5.87 2.09 19.56
CA ARG A 86 -7.26 2.46 19.39
C ARG A 86 -7.69 2.34 17.93
N GLY A 87 -8.71 1.53 17.71
CA GLY A 87 -9.34 1.29 16.41
C GLY A 87 -10.84 1.60 16.44
N PRO A 88 -11.52 1.48 15.29
CA PRO A 88 -12.97 1.53 15.27
C PRO A 88 -13.59 0.39 16.10
N HIS A 89 -14.72 0.63 16.76
CA HIS A 89 -15.44 -0.38 17.58
C HIS A 89 -16.23 -1.41 16.73
N GLY A 90 -15.62 -1.88 15.64
CA GLY A 90 -16.22 -2.73 14.60
C GLY A 90 -16.14 -2.10 13.21
N LEU A 91 -16.22 -2.94 12.16
CA LEU A 91 -16.10 -2.50 10.78
C LEU A 91 -17.47 -2.16 10.18
N ASP A 92 -17.61 -0.90 9.73
CA ASP A 92 -18.77 -0.45 8.96
C ASP A 92 -18.56 -0.73 7.47
N TRP A 93 -18.85 -1.97 7.06
CA TRP A 93 -18.67 -2.44 5.68
C TRP A 93 -19.50 -1.65 4.66
N ALA A 94 -20.65 -1.11 5.05
CA ALA A 94 -21.47 -0.28 4.16
C ALA A 94 -20.83 1.08 3.84
N ASN A 95 -19.85 1.48 4.65
CA ASN A 95 -19.11 2.73 4.51
C ASN A 95 -17.60 2.50 4.23
N GLN A 96 -17.23 1.27 3.81
CA GLN A 96 -15.87 0.98 3.38
C GLN A 96 -15.45 1.97 2.27
N PRO A 97 -14.29 2.63 2.41
CA PRO A 97 -13.86 3.62 1.44
C PRO A 97 -13.64 2.97 0.08
N ASN A 98 -14.08 3.65 -0.97
CA ASN A 98 -13.78 3.26 -2.34
C ASN A 98 -12.25 3.20 -2.53
N PRO A 99 -11.67 2.04 -2.91
CA PRO A 99 -10.23 1.90 -3.09
C PRO A 99 -9.72 2.51 -4.41
N PHE A 100 -10.56 3.27 -5.13
CA PHE A 100 -10.24 3.89 -6.40
C PHE A 100 -10.60 5.38 -6.38
N ARG A 101 -9.59 6.25 -6.28
CA ARG A 101 -9.72 7.68 -6.56
C ARG A 101 -9.94 7.85 -8.07
N ARG A 102 -10.77 8.83 -8.42
CA ARG A 102 -11.00 9.32 -9.76
C ARG A 102 -11.08 10.83 -9.71
N TYR A 103 -10.49 11.50 -10.69
CA TYR A 103 -10.69 12.93 -10.94
C TYR A 103 -11.74 13.10 -12.03
N ILE A 104 -13.00 13.21 -11.60
CA ILE A 104 -14.16 13.27 -12.47
C ILE A 104 -14.03 14.47 -13.41
N SER A 105 -14.29 14.24 -14.70
CA SER A 105 -14.14 15.22 -15.80
C SER A 105 -12.71 15.53 -16.24
N ALA A 106 -11.67 14.94 -15.62
CA ALA A 106 -10.34 14.96 -16.20
C ALA A 106 -10.28 14.08 -17.47
N PRO A 107 -9.59 14.52 -18.54
CA PRO A 107 -9.37 13.69 -19.73
C PRO A 107 -8.71 12.34 -19.40
N LEU A 108 -9.37 11.24 -19.76
CA LEU A 108 -8.92 9.88 -19.47
C LEU A 108 -8.27 9.23 -20.70
N PHE A 109 -7.01 8.84 -20.57
CA PHE A 109 -6.24 8.18 -21.64
C PHE A 109 -5.90 6.74 -21.26
N PRO A 110 -6.38 5.75 -22.03
CA PRO A 110 -6.11 4.34 -21.73
C PRO A 110 -4.66 3.96 -22.02
N LEU A 111 -4.10 3.17 -21.09
CA LEU A 111 -2.80 2.50 -21.25
C LEU A 111 -3.00 1.09 -21.84
N SER A 112 -1.95 0.57 -22.44
CA SER A 112 -1.98 -0.77 -23.06
C SER A 112 -1.90 -1.87 -22.00
N HIS A 113 -2.75 -2.89 -22.11
CA HIS A 113 -2.60 -4.13 -21.33
C HIS A 113 -1.55 -5.03 -21.96
N PHE A 114 -0.72 -5.69 -21.14
CA PHE A 114 0.27 -6.66 -21.59
C PHE A 114 -0.16 -8.08 -21.17
N PRO A 115 -0.32 -9.02 -22.12
CA PRO A 115 -0.61 -10.40 -21.76
C PRO A 115 0.61 -11.00 -21.03
N ILE A 116 0.36 -11.72 -19.93
CA ILE A 116 1.38 -12.58 -19.31
C ILE A 116 1.39 -13.85 -20.15
N LEU A 117 2.27 -13.92 -21.14
CA LEU A 117 2.45 -15.14 -21.93
C LEU A 117 3.34 -16.10 -21.13
N ASN A 118 2.80 -17.28 -20.81
CA ASN A 118 3.58 -18.35 -20.23
C ASN A 118 4.63 -18.78 -21.25
N GLN A 119 5.88 -18.97 -20.83
CA GLN A 119 7.01 -19.45 -21.65
C GLN A 119 6.77 -20.81 -22.36
N THR A 120 5.65 -21.48 -22.11
CA THR A 120 5.30 -22.77 -22.72
C THR A 120 4.70 -22.67 -24.12
N ALA A 121 4.42 -21.47 -24.64
CA ALA A 121 4.00 -21.29 -26.02
C ALA A 121 5.16 -20.73 -26.84
N ALA A 122 5.94 -21.62 -27.44
CA ALA A 122 6.83 -21.27 -28.54
C ALA A 122 5.97 -20.75 -29.69
N SER A 123 5.90 -19.42 -29.83
CA SER A 123 5.45 -18.76 -31.03
C SER A 123 6.55 -17.82 -31.48
N ASP A 124 6.99 -17.99 -32.73
CA ASP A 124 8.11 -17.32 -33.40
C ASP A 124 7.87 -15.82 -33.69
N ASP A 125 7.21 -15.09 -32.79
CA ASP A 125 6.95 -13.65 -32.95
C ASP A 125 7.82 -12.84 -31.98
N GLU A 126 8.67 -11.96 -32.52
CA GLU A 126 9.84 -11.32 -31.91
C GLU A 126 9.55 -10.30 -30.78
N THR A 127 8.64 -10.55 -29.82
CA THR A 127 8.32 -9.57 -28.75
C THR A 127 8.21 -10.11 -27.31
N HIS A 128 8.89 -11.21 -26.96
CA HIS A 128 8.91 -11.73 -25.58
C HIS A 128 10.27 -11.65 -24.89
N ASP A 129 10.72 -10.41 -24.75
CA ASP A 129 11.96 -9.97 -24.10
C ASP A 129 11.72 -9.63 -22.61
N ALA A 130 11.47 -10.64 -21.77
CA ALA A 130 11.49 -10.46 -20.31
C ALA A 130 12.57 -11.36 -19.71
N SER A 131 13.62 -10.73 -19.18
CA SER A 131 14.72 -11.42 -18.51
C SER A 131 14.27 -12.19 -17.26
N LEU A 132 15.08 -13.15 -16.84
CA LEU A 132 14.86 -13.87 -15.59
C LEU A 132 14.87 -12.91 -14.40
N TYR A 133 14.18 -13.29 -13.32
CA TYR A 133 14.05 -12.44 -12.13
C TYR A 133 15.40 -12.09 -11.49
N ASP A 134 16.26 -13.08 -11.34
CA ASP A 134 17.58 -12.97 -10.71
C ASP A 134 18.57 -12.14 -11.52
N SER A 135 18.43 -12.12 -12.85
CA SER A 135 19.33 -11.33 -13.70
C SER A 135 19.27 -9.84 -13.39
N LEU A 136 18.13 -9.32 -12.93
CA LEU A 136 17.99 -7.89 -12.59
C LEU A 136 18.89 -7.47 -11.43
N PHE A 137 19.20 -8.39 -10.51
CA PHE A 137 20.08 -8.11 -9.37
C PHE A 137 21.57 -8.12 -9.76
N VAL A 138 21.90 -8.62 -10.96
CA VAL A 138 23.26 -8.70 -11.49
C VAL A 138 23.55 -7.57 -12.46
N SER A 139 22.62 -7.28 -13.38
CA SER A 139 22.75 -6.19 -14.34
C SER A 139 21.38 -5.73 -14.86
N LEU A 140 21.30 -4.44 -15.20
CA LEU A 140 20.13 -3.86 -15.83
C LEU A 140 20.17 -4.05 -17.36
N PRO A 141 19.02 -4.31 -18.01
CA PRO A 141 18.96 -4.31 -19.47
C PRO A 141 19.17 -2.89 -20.04
N PRO A 142 19.46 -2.75 -21.35
CA PRO A 142 19.57 -1.43 -21.98
C PRO A 142 18.29 -0.58 -21.78
N PRO A 143 18.44 0.73 -21.47
CA PRO A 143 17.29 1.62 -21.26
C PRO A 143 16.36 1.68 -22.48
N LYS A 144 15.07 1.40 -22.27
CA LYS A 144 14.05 1.59 -23.31
C LYS A 144 13.66 3.07 -23.43
N PRO A 145 13.26 3.57 -24.61
CA PRO A 145 12.82 4.96 -24.76
C PRO A 145 11.51 5.23 -24.00
N VAL A 146 11.32 6.46 -23.54
CA VAL A 146 10.06 6.88 -22.90
C VAL A 146 9.00 7.11 -23.97
N CYS A 147 8.00 6.24 -24.02
CA CYS A 147 6.87 6.34 -24.93
C CYS A 147 5.61 5.76 -24.29
N LYS A 148 4.45 5.90 -24.96
CA LYS A 148 3.18 5.35 -24.45
C LYS A 148 3.28 3.86 -24.09
N ALA A 149 3.98 3.06 -24.91
CA ALA A 149 4.10 1.62 -24.68
C ALA A 149 4.90 1.30 -23.41
N THR A 150 6.07 1.92 -23.23
CA THR A 150 6.92 1.68 -22.06
C THR A 150 6.33 2.27 -20.77
N ILE A 151 5.66 3.43 -20.84
CA ILE A 151 4.86 3.97 -19.71
C ILE A 151 3.71 3.05 -19.34
N SER A 152 3.00 2.50 -20.33
CA SER A 152 1.91 1.54 -20.07
C SER A 152 2.45 0.32 -19.34
N GLN A 153 3.57 -0.23 -19.83
CA GLN A 153 4.20 -1.41 -19.23
C GLN A 153 4.69 -1.14 -17.81
N PHE A 154 5.34 0.01 -17.60
CA PHE A 154 5.82 0.46 -16.31
C PHE A 154 4.69 0.49 -15.27
N PHE A 155 3.55 1.13 -15.56
CA PHE A 155 2.40 1.14 -14.64
C PHE A 155 1.77 -0.24 -14.48
N TYR A 156 1.73 -1.05 -15.53
CA TYR A 156 1.19 -2.41 -15.51
C TYR A 156 1.98 -3.34 -14.58
N ASP A 157 3.30 -3.19 -14.57
CA ASP A 157 4.23 -4.02 -13.80
C ASP A 157 4.56 -3.46 -12.41
N SER A 158 4.05 -2.27 -12.03
CA SER A 158 4.31 -1.63 -10.72
C SER A 158 3.07 -1.38 -9.85
N LEU A 159 2.03 -0.73 -10.40
CA LEU A 159 0.94 -0.13 -9.61
C LEU A 159 -0.47 -0.56 -10.06
N ALA A 160 -0.56 -1.29 -11.17
CA ALA A 160 -1.82 -1.81 -11.71
C ALA A 160 -2.48 -2.89 -10.84
N LEU A 161 -3.74 -3.18 -11.16
CA LEU A 161 -4.39 -4.39 -10.68
C LEU A 161 -3.60 -5.62 -11.19
N SER A 162 -3.42 -6.61 -10.33
CA SER A 162 -2.72 -7.86 -10.63
C SER A 162 -3.69 -9.04 -10.75
N ALA A 163 -4.84 -8.99 -10.05
CA ALA A 163 -5.95 -9.93 -10.18
C ALA A 163 -7.19 -9.37 -9.48
N TRP A 164 -8.32 -10.03 -9.66
CA TRP A 164 -9.44 -9.96 -8.74
C TRP A 164 -9.61 -11.30 -8.02
N LYS A 165 -10.13 -11.26 -6.82
CA LYS A 165 -10.51 -12.44 -6.04
C LYS A 165 -12.00 -12.39 -5.77
N SER A 166 -12.63 -13.55 -5.78
CA SER A 166 -14.07 -13.67 -5.49
C SER A 166 -14.36 -14.91 -4.67
N THR A 167 -15.23 -14.76 -3.67
CA THR A 167 -15.81 -15.87 -2.90
C THR A 167 -17.23 -15.51 -2.46
N GLY A 168 -18.19 -16.39 -2.72
CA GLY A 168 -19.61 -16.11 -2.49
C GLY A 168 -20.06 -14.85 -3.23
N PHE A 169 -20.47 -13.82 -2.47
CA PHE A 169 -20.94 -12.53 -3.00
C PHE A 169 -19.89 -11.41 -2.92
N SER A 170 -18.69 -11.71 -2.40
CA SER A 170 -17.64 -10.71 -2.19
C SER A 170 -16.59 -10.80 -3.28
N THR A 171 -16.22 -9.65 -3.84
CA THR A 171 -15.16 -9.52 -4.85
C THR A 171 -14.26 -8.35 -4.49
N TRP A 172 -12.94 -8.55 -4.54
CA TRP A 172 -11.95 -7.52 -4.24
C TRP A 172 -10.79 -7.57 -5.23
N SER A 173 -10.24 -6.39 -5.53
CA SER A 173 -9.09 -6.24 -6.41
C SER A 173 -7.80 -6.45 -5.63
N LEU A 174 -6.79 -7.03 -6.28
CA LEU A 174 -5.42 -7.06 -5.83
C LEU A 174 -4.57 -6.19 -6.74
N ARG A 175 -3.54 -5.54 -6.19
CA ARG A 175 -2.55 -4.76 -6.96
C ARG A 175 -1.20 -5.47 -6.99
N VAL A 176 -0.29 -4.97 -7.83
CA VAL A 176 1.09 -5.46 -7.89
C VAL A 176 1.79 -5.19 -6.56
N ASN A 177 1.72 -3.96 -6.04
CA ASN A 177 2.14 -3.65 -4.68
C ASN A 177 1.08 -4.12 -3.66
N PRO A 178 1.49 -4.79 -2.57
CA PRO A 178 0.60 -5.18 -1.48
C PRO A 178 0.09 -3.95 -0.72
N SER A 179 -0.95 -4.16 0.09
CA SER A 179 -1.51 -3.12 0.94
C SER A 179 -2.09 -3.72 2.20
N SER A 180 -1.91 -3.03 3.33
CA SER A 180 -2.48 -3.42 4.61
C SER A 180 -4.00 -3.58 4.53
N GLY A 181 -4.49 -4.80 4.77
CA GLY A 181 -5.93 -5.08 4.68
C GLY A 181 -6.53 -4.92 3.29
N ASN A 182 -5.71 -4.78 2.24
CA ASN A 182 -6.11 -4.55 0.85
C ASN A 182 -6.95 -3.26 0.68
N LEU A 183 -6.54 -2.17 1.35
CA LEU A 183 -7.26 -0.89 1.39
C LEU A 183 -6.69 0.15 0.42
N HIS A 184 -5.44 -0.01 0.00
CA HIS A 184 -4.73 0.78 -1.02
C HIS A 184 -4.81 2.29 -0.79
N PRO A 185 -4.20 2.84 0.28
CA PRO A 185 -4.17 4.28 0.56
C PRO A 185 -3.36 5.07 -0.48
N THR A 186 -2.38 4.42 -1.12
CA THR A 186 -1.44 5.07 -2.05
C THR A 186 -2.06 5.34 -3.43
N GLU A 187 -2.02 6.60 -3.85
CA GLU A 187 -2.29 7.06 -5.22
C GLU A 187 -0.98 7.41 -5.93
N ALA A 188 -1.03 7.47 -7.26
CA ALA A 188 0.14 7.72 -8.08
C ALA A 188 -0.12 8.74 -9.19
N TYR A 189 0.90 9.53 -9.49
CA TYR A 189 0.89 10.59 -10.48
C TYR A 189 2.04 10.42 -11.45
N LEU A 190 1.79 10.59 -12.75
CA LEU A 190 2.82 10.74 -13.78
C LEU A 190 3.01 12.24 -14.04
N ILE A 191 4.22 12.75 -13.85
CA ILE A 191 4.64 14.05 -14.37
C ILE A 191 5.64 13.77 -15.48
N ALA A 192 5.34 14.20 -16.71
CA ALA A 192 6.12 13.80 -17.88
C ALA A 192 6.32 14.95 -18.87
N PRO A 193 7.41 14.90 -19.67
CA PRO A 193 7.52 15.71 -20.89
C PRO A 193 6.42 15.31 -21.90
N PRO A 194 6.32 15.98 -23.06
CA PRO A 194 5.47 15.49 -24.15
C PRO A 194 5.76 14.02 -24.45
N VAL A 195 4.71 13.22 -24.54
CA VAL A 195 4.80 11.80 -24.89
C VAL A 195 3.84 11.53 -26.03
N THR A 196 4.39 11.12 -27.17
CA THR A 196 3.63 10.78 -28.37
C THR A 196 2.47 9.83 -28.04
N SER A 197 1.27 10.15 -28.53
CA SER A 197 0.01 9.42 -28.29
C SER A 197 -0.58 9.54 -26.87
N LEU A 198 0.03 10.30 -25.97
CA LEU A 198 -0.56 10.69 -24.68
C LEU A 198 -0.83 12.20 -24.62
N SER A 199 0.16 13.03 -24.93
CA SER A 199 0.04 14.50 -24.93
C SER A 199 1.17 15.14 -25.74
N ASP A 200 0.82 16.17 -26.53
CA ASP A 200 1.78 17.00 -27.30
C ASP A 200 2.52 18.02 -26.41
N TYR A 201 2.07 18.19 -25.17
CA TYR A 201 2.66 19.07 -24.15
C TYR A 201 3.11 18.23 -22.96
N GLY A 202 4.05 18.74 -22.16
CA GLY A 202 4.32 18.15 -20.85
C GLY A 202 3.08 18.23 -19.96
N PHE A 203 2.93 17.29 -19.04
CA PHE A 203 1.67 17.14 -18.29
C PHE A 203 1.86 16.52 -16.91
N VAL A 204 0.86 16.71 -16.05
CA VAL A 204 0.64 15.93 -14.82
C VAL A 204 -0.62 15.10 -15.01
N ALA A 205 -0.56 13.82 -14.68
CA ALA A 205 -1.70 12.91 -14.74
C ALA A 205 -1.82 12.07 -13.48
N HIS A 206 -3.03 11.88 -12.97
CA HIS A 206 -3.33 10.88 -11.95
C HIS A 206 -3.47 9.51 -12.61
N TYR A 207 -2.88 8.46 -12.05
CA TYR A 207 -3.02 7.10 -12.54
C TYR A 207 -4.28 6.45 -11.96
N ALA A 208 -5.23 6.07 -12.80
CA ALA A 208 -6.47 5.39 -12.41
C ALA A 208 -6.30 3.86 -12.55
N PRO A 209 -5.99 3.13 -11.45
CA PRO A 209 -5.58 1.72 -11.54
C PRO A 209 -6.72 0.79 -11.96
N LYS A 210 -7.99 1.12 -11.67
CA LYS A 210 -9.15 0.30 -12.06
C LYS A 210 -9.34 0.28 -13.57
N GLU A 211 -9.11 1.40 -14.23
CA GLU A 211 -9.24 1.57 -15.68
C GLU A 211 -7.92 1.33 -16.42
N HIS A 212 -6.80 1.15 -15.70
CA HIS A 212 -5.44 1.16 -16.25
C HIS A 212 -5.25 2.33 -17.22
N SER A 213 -5.45 3.54 -16.71
CA SER A 213 -5.55 4.76 -17.53
C SER A 213 -4.93 5.96 -16.80
N LEU A 214 -4.62 7.02 -17.55
CA LEU A 214 -4.11 8.29 -17.03
C LEU A 214 -5.19 9.37 -17.12
N GLU A 215 -5.48 10.02 -16.01
CA GLU A 215 -6.34 11.20 -15.91
C GLU A 215 -5.47 12.46 -16.01
N ILE A 216 -5.41 13.10 -17.18
CA ILE A 216 -4.60 14.30 -17.38
C ILE A 216 -5.17 15.45 -16.55
N ARG A 217 -4.43 15.87 -15.53
CA ARG A 217 -4.84 16.88 -14.57
C ARG A 217 -4.46 18.28 -15.05
N THR A 218 -3.27 18.46 -15.62
CA THR A 218 -2.82 19.76 -16.13
C THR A 218 -1.72 19.61 -17.17
N GLN A 219 -1.47 20.69 -17.92
CA GLN A 219 -0.29 20.83 -18.78
C GLN A 219 0.78 21.63 -18.02
N ILE A 220 2.05 21.27 -18.17
CA ILE A 220 3.16 21.95 -17.50
C ILE A 220 3.93 22.87 -18.48
N PRO A 221 4.66 23.88 -17.97
CA PRO A 221 5.42 24.79 -18.82
C PRO A 221 6.43 24.07 -19.72
N PRO A 222 6.59 24.49 -20.99
CA PRO A 222 7.62 23.94 -21.87
C PRO A 222 9.01 24.18 -21.28
N GLY A 223 9.91 23.22 -21.49
CA GLY A 223 11.29 23.30 -21.00
C GLY A 223 11.50 22.92 -19.54
N PHE A 224 10.45 22.61 -18.76
CA PHE A 224 10.61 22.14 -17.38
C PHE A 224 11.51 20.90 -17.29
N PHE A 225 11.23 19.86 -18.09
CA PHE A 225 12.04 18.63 -18.05
C PHE A 225 13.46 18.83 -18.56
N SER A 226 13.63 19.43 -19.73
CA SER A 226 14.97 19.66 -20.32
C SER A 226 15.88 20.54 -19.47
N LYS A 227 15.30 21.33 -18.55
CA LYS A 227 16.05 22.17 -17.62
C LYS A 227 16.60 21.38 -16.43
N PHE A 228 15.82 20.44 -15.89
CA PHE A 228 16.12 19.82 -14.58
C PHE A 228 16.47 18.33 -14.66
N PHE A 229 16.14 17.65 -15.75
CA PHE A 229 16.23 16.20 -15.85
C PHE A 229 16.91 15.77 -17.16
N PRO A 230 17.64 14.64 -17.17
CA PRO A 230 18.17 14.03 -18.38
C PRO A 230 17.07 13.74 -19.41
N GLU A 231 17.46 13.63 -20.68
CA GLU A 231 16.53 13.14 -21.71
C GLU A 231 15.99 11.76 -21.35
N ASN A 232 14.77 11.46 -21.80
CA ASN A 232 14.05 10.23 -21.44
C ASN A 232 13.79 10.06 -19.93
N SER A 233 13.67 11.15 -19.19
CA SER A 233 13.25 11.11 -17.78
C SER A 233 11.79 11.53 -17.59
N PHE A 234 11.14 10.99 -16.56
CA PHE A 234 9.82 11.39 -16.08
C PHE A 234 9.76 11.23 -14.55
N LEU A 235 8.71 11.74 -13.92
CA LEU A 235 8.52 11.63 -12.47
C LEU A 235 7.28 10.81 -12.12
N ILE A 236 7.38 10.07 -11.02
CA ILE A 236 6.27 9.40 -10.36
C ILE A 236 6.05 10.04 -9.00
N GLY A 237 4.93 10.74 -8.83
CA GLY A 237 4.48 11.22 -7.54
C GLY A 237 3.65 10.17 -6.81
N LEU A 238 3.87 10.00 -5.51
CA LEU A 238 3.07 9.15 -4.64
C LEU A 238 2.40 10.00 -3.55
N SER A 239 1.13 9.71 -3.27
CA SER A 239 0.37 10.33 -2.19
C SER A 239 -0.45 9.28 -1.44
N SER A 240 -0.88 9.61 -0.22
CA SER A 240 -1.65 8.72 0.64
C SER A 240 -2.97 9.35 1.05
N ILE A 241 -4.03 8.54 1.06
CA ILE A 241 -5.34 8.90 1.61
C ILE A 241 -5.51 8.15 2.94
N PHE A 242 -5.12 8.79 4.04
CA PHE A 242 -5.09 8.16 5.37
C PHE A 242 -6.42 7.56 5.80
N TRP A 243 -7.54 8.17 5.36
CA TRP A 243 -8.87 7.67 5.66
C TRP A 243 -9.09 6.21 5.23
N ARG A 244 -8.47 5.76 4.13
CA ARG A 244 -8.62 4.38 3.65
C ARG A 244 -8.17 3.36 4.68
N GLU A 245 -6.99 3.58 5.26
CA GLU A 245 -6.45 2.74 6.33
C GLU A 245 -7.16 2.99 7.67
N ALA A 246 -7.45 4.26 7.99
CA ALA A 246 -8.05 4.66 9.27
C ALA A 246 -9.47 4.10 9.47
N TRP A 247 -10.21 3.85 8.39
CA TRP A 247 -11.51 3.16 8.43
C TRP A 247 -11.42 1.79 9.11
N LYS A 248 -10.31 1.06 8.94
CA LYS A 248 -10.10 -0.27 9.53
C LYS A 248 -9.22 -0.24 10.77
N TYR A 249 -8.13 0.53 10.72
CA TYR A 249 -7.03 0.42 11.68
C TYR A 249 -6.95 1.56 12.69
N GLY A 250 -7.87 2.53 12.61
CA GLY A 250 -7.92 3.69 13.49
C GLY A 250 -6.58 4.41 13.58
N GLU A 251 -6.10 4.66 14.79
CA GLU A 251 -4.90 5.47 15.02
C GLU A 251 -3.63 4.87 14.38
N ARG A 252 -3.57 3.55 14.15
CA ARG A 252 -2.37 2.89 13.58
C ARG A 252 -2.24 3.09 12.06
N ALA A 253 -3.25 3.65 11.40
CA ALA A 253 -3.32 3.80 9.95
C ALA A 253 -2.15 4.58 9.33
N PHE A 254 -1.59 5.56 10.03
CA PHE A 254 -0.44 6.31 9.51
C PHE A 254 0.82 5.44 9.39
N ARG A 255 0.99 4.41 10.23
CA ARG A 255 2.06 3.42 10.04
C ARG A 255 1.85 2.62 8.75
N TYR A 256 0.63 2.14 8.55
CA TYR A 256 0.28 1.28 7.42
C TYR A 256 0.33 2.01 6.07
N CYS A 257 -0.11 3.27 6.02
CA CYS A 257 0.04 4.09 4.81
C CYS A 257 1.51 4.18 4.38
N ASN A 258 2.43 4.38 5.34
CA ASN A 258 3.85 4.49 5.01
C ASN A 258 4.52 3.15 4.65
N HIS A 259 4.10 2.01 5.22
CA HIS A 259 4.52 0.71 4.68
C HIS A 259 4.11 0.53 3.22
N ASP A 260 2.89 0.91 2.88
CA ASP A 260 2.34 0.80 1.53
C ASP A 260 3.08 1.70 0.54
N VAL A 261 3.52 2.90 0.96
CA VAL A 261 4.42 3.77 0.17
C VAL A 261 5.75 3.08 -0.10
N GLY A 262 6.37 2.46 0.91
CA GLY A 262 7.61 1.68 0.75
C GLY A 262 7.47 0.53 -0.24
N HIS A 263 6.37 -0.22 -0.15
CA HIS A 263 6.03 -1.26 -1.11
C HIS A 263 5.85 -0.72 -2.54
N ALA A 264 5.24 0.47 -2.68
CA ALA A 264 5.04 1.12 -3.97
C ALA A 264 6.37 1.63 -4.58
N ILE A 265 7.26 2.22 -3.77
CA ILE A 265 8.61 2.64 -4.19
C ILE A 265 9.37 1.44 -4.76
N ALA A 266 9.39 0.31 -4.04
CA ALA A 266 10.06 -0.89 -4.51
C ALA A 266 9.41 -1.48 -5.77
N ALA A 267 8.09 -1.47 -5.89
CA ALA A 267 7.40 -1.94 -7.09
C ALA A 267 7.72 -1.06 -8.32
N VAL A 268 7.80 0.27 -8.14
CA VAL A 268 8.25 1.21 -9.16
C VAL A 268 9.71 0.95 -9.55
N ALA A 269 10.59 0.79 -8.58
CA ALA A 269 12.01 0.52 -8.83
C ALA A 269 12.23 -0.78 -9.61
N MET A 270 11.53 -1.86 -9.26
CA MET A 270 11.62 -3.13 -9.98
C MET A 270 11.06 -3.06 -11.41
N ALA A 271 9.94 -2.34 -11.62
CA ALA A 271 9.38 -2.16 -12.96
C ALA A 271 10.27 -1.27 -13.86
N ALA A 272 10.88 -0.23 -13.28
CA ALA A 272 11.88 0.60 -13.96
C ALA A 272 13.13 -0.21 -14.33
N ALA A 273 13.66 -1.00 -13.39
CA ALA A 273 14.81 -1.88 -13.63
C ALA A 273 14.56 -2.84 -14.81
N GLY A 274 13.36 -3.46 -14.87
CA GLY A 274 12.96 -4.31 -15.99
C GLY A 274 12.85 -3.61 -17.35
N LEU A 275 12.85 -2.28 -17.37
CA LEU A 275 12.85 -1.43 -18.57
C LEU A 275 14.22 -0.76 -18.84
N GLY A 276 15.24 -1.09 -18.04
CA GLY A 276 16.58 -0.49 -18.12
C GLY A 276 16.62 0.95 -17.59
N TRP A 277 15.70 1.29 -16.69
CA TRP A 277 15.67 2.58 -16.02
C TRP A 277 16.13 2.46 -14.59
N ASP A 278 16.62 3.58 -14.07
CA ASP A 278 16.97 3.79 -12.67
C ASP A 278 15.94 4.71 -12.01
N VAL A 279 15.89 4.68 -10.68
CA VAL A 279 14.91 5.44 -9.89
C VAL A 279 15.61 6.10 -8.71
N LYS A 280 15.27 7.35 -8.42
CA LYS A 280 15.69 8.04 -7.19
C LYS A 280 14.55 8.85 -6.59
N VAL A 281 14.32 8.71 -5.28
CA VAL A 281 13.44 9.62 -4.52
C VAL A 281 14.09 11.01 -4.48
N LEU A 282 13.34 12.02 -4.91
CA LEU A 282 13.74 13.42 -4.88
C LEU A 282 13.52 14.00 -3.48
N ASP A 283 14.26 13.45 -2.52
CA ASP A 283 14.04 13.70 -1.09
C ASP A 283 14.30 15.15 -0.69
N GLY A 284 15.05 15.90 -1.49
CA GLY A 284 15.33 17.31 -1.22
C GLY A 284 14.10 18.22 -1.29
N LEU A 285 13.06 17.83 -2.03
CA LEU A 285 11.80 18.57 -2.12
C LEU A 285 11.04 18.58 -0.79
N GLY A 286 10.45 19.72 -0.44
CA GLY A 286 9.61 19.85 0.73
C GLY A 286 8.16 19.44 0.49
N TYR A 287 7.43 19.20 1.56
CA TYR A 287 5.99 18.88 1.53
C TYR A 287 5.18 19.86 0.67
N ALA A 288 5.47 21.16 0.79
CA ALA A 288 4.82 22.21 0.02
C ALA A 288 5.14 22.18 -1.48
N ASP A 289 6.29 21.65 -1.89
CA ASP A 289 6.65 21.45 -3.29
C ASP A 289 5.85 20.29 -3.87
N LEU A 290 5.80 19.16 -3.14
CA LEU A 290 5.08 17.97 -3.56
C LEU A 290 3.57 18.26 -3.74
N LYS A 291 2.95 19.05 -2.83
CA LYS A 291 1.56 19.51 -2.99
C LYS A 291 1.33 20.30 -4.27
N LYS A 292 2.28 21.15 -4.67
CA LYS A 292 2.14 21.97 -5.89
C LYS A 292 2.37 21.13 -7.13
N LEU A 293 3.43 20.33 -7.15
CA LEU A 293 3.84 19.50 -8.27
C LEU A 293 2.75 18.48 -8.67
N MET A 294 2.04 17.90 -7.70
CA MET A 294 0.95 16.94 -7.94
C MET A 294 -0.46 17.59 -7.96
N GLY A 295 -0.58 18.90 -7.73
CA GLY A 295 -1.88 19.60 -7.74
C GLY A 295 -2.74 19.38 -6.50
N LEU A 296 -2.15 18.87 -5.42
CA LEU A 296 -2.86 18.56 -4.16
C LEU A 296 -3.09 19.81 -3.29
N HIS A 297 -2.47 20.94 -3.63
CA HIS A 297 -2.79 22.24 -3.02
C HIS A 297 -4.23 22.71 -3.32
N THR A 298 -4.92 22.09 -4.29
CA THR A 298 -6.33 22.37 -4.61
C THR A 298 -7.30 21.81 -3.56
N PHE A 299 -6.86 20.86 -2.72
CA PHE A 299 -7.67 20.40 -1.60
C PHE A 299 -7.83 21.52 -0.55
N PRO A 300 -9.02 21.68 0.04
CA PRO A 300 -9.26 22.65 1.09
C PRO A 300 -8.36 22.40 2.31
N GLU A 301 -8.02 23.48 3.01
CA GLU A 301 -7.33 23.38 4.29
C GLU A 301 -8.20 22.63 5.31
N PHE A 302 -7.55 21.81 6.13
CA PHE A 302 -8.19 20.97 7.11
C PHE A 302 -7.76 21.37 8.53
N GLU A 303 -8.71 21.79 9.34
CA GLU A 303 -8.46 22.05 10.76
C GLU A 303 -8.57 20.75 11.56
N ILE A 304 -7.48 20.38 12.24
CA ILE A 304 -7.41 19.12 12.98
C ILE A 304 -8.18 19.27 14.30
N PRO A 305 -9.22 18.45 14.55
CA PRO A 305 -10.00 18.54 15.79
C PRO A 305 -9.14 18.20 17.03
N SER A 306 -9.55 18.70 18.19
CA SER A 306 -8.82 18.48 19.46
C SER A 306 -8.86 17.03 19.97
N GLN A 307 -9.78 16.23 19.46
CA GLN A 307 -10.00 14.83 19.81
C GLN A 307 -10.61 14.09 18.61
N PRO A 308 -10.69 12.75 18.63
CA PRO A 308 -11.31 12.02 17.54
C PRO A 308 -12.79 12.38 17.36
N VAL A 309 -13.20 12.68 16.12
CA VAL A 309 -14.58 13.07 15.78
C VAL A 309 -15.14 12.14 14.71
N LYS A 310 -16.35 11.61 14.94
CA LYS A 310 -17.13 10.87 13.94
C LYS A 310 -18.15 11.79 13.29
N GLY A 311 -18.24 11.76 11.96
CA GLY A 311 -19.21 12.57 11.22
C GLY A 311 -19.04 12.44 9.71
N SER A 312 -19.78 13.24 8.94
CA SER A 312 -19.52 13.39 7.51
C SER A 312 -18.39 14.42 7.34
N LEU A 313 -17.17 13.95 7.10
CA LEU A 313 -15.96 14.78 7.00
C LEU A 313 -15.25 14.54 5.66
N PRO A 314 -15.86 14.85 4.50
CA PRO A 314 -15.26 14.60 3.19
C PRO A 314 -13.90 15.28 3.01
N VAL A 315 -13.65 16.37 3.74
CA VAL A 315 -12.36 17.08 3.78
C VAL A 315 -11.20 16.15 4.11
N ILE A 316 -11.36 15.15 4.99
CA ILE A 316 -10.25 14.27 5.43
C ILE A 316 -9.88 13.19 4.41
N GLU A 317 -10.60 13.13 3.30
CA GLU A 317 -10.23 12.32 2.14
C GLU A 317 -9.22 13.04 1.23
N PHE A 318 -8.66 14.17 1.64
CA PHE A 318 -7.55 14.80 0.93
C PHE A 318 -6.36 13.83 0.79
N GLU A 319 -5.53 14.08 -0.22
CA GLU A 319 -4.31 13.33 -0.46
C GLU A 319 -3.12 14.01 0.20
N HIS A 320 -2.43 13.27 1.07
CA HIS A 320 -1.16 13.69 1.67
C HIS A 320 -0.03 13.36 0.68
N PRO A 321 0.76 14.33 0.18
CA PRO A 321 1.90 14.01 -0.67
C PRO A 321 3.00 13.30 0.12
N ASP A 322 3.39 12.10 -0.32
CA ASP A 322 4.43 11.33 0.35
C ASP A 322 5.81 11.61 -0.27
N CYS A 323 5.97 11.34 -1.57
CA CYS A 323 7.25 11.53 -2.27
C CYS A 323 7.10 11.67 -3.78
N VAL A 324 8.17 12.10 -4.44
CA VAL A 324 8.31 12.07 -5.90
C VAL A 324 9.58 11.32 -6.26
N LEU A 325 9.47 10.41 -7.22
CA LEU A 325 10.53 9.57 -7.74
C LEU A 325 10.91 10.08 -9.14
N ALA A 326 12.19 10.38 -9.36
CA ALA A 326 12.71 10.57 -10.71
C ALA A 326 13.02 9.19 -11.32
N VAL A 327 12.50 8.95 -12.52
CA VAL A 327 12.79 7.77 -13.33
C VAL A 327 13.58 8.23 -14.55
N PHE A 328 14.76 7.66 -14.76
CA PHE A 328 15.71 8.07 -15.79
C PHE A 328 16.47 6.87 -16.37
N PRO A 329 17.08 6.97 -17.56
CA PRO A 329 17.85 5.88 -18.15
C PRO A 329 18.99 5.39 -17.24
N SER A 330 19.14 4.07 -17.07
CA SER A 330 20.31 3.55 -16.34
C SER A 330 21.59 3.88 -17.11
N GLY A 331 22.66 4.21 -16.38
CA GLY A 331 23.94 4.60 -17.00
C GLY A 331 24.03 6.08 -17.40
N THR A 332 23.04 6.91 -17.06
CA THR A 332 23.18 8.37 -17.13
C THR A 332 24.35 8.84 -16.27
N ALA A 333 25.30 9.55 -16.87
CA ALA A 333 26.37 10.24 -16.16
C ALA A 333 25.92 11.65 -15.72
N ASP A 334 26.54 12.18 -14.66
CA ASP A 334 26.48 13.60 -14.27
C ASP A 334 25.07 14.18 -14.01
N PHE A 335 24.12 13.38 -13.51
CA PHE A 335 22.83 13.90 -13.10
C PHE A 335 22.85 14.34 -11.63
N SER A 336 22.93 15.66 -11.45
CA SER A 336 22.80 16.36 -10.17
C SER A 336 21.56 17.24 -10.14
N MET A 337 21.12 17.61 -8.95
CA MET A 337 19.89 18.39 -8.78
C MET A 337 20.09 19.58 -7.86
N ASN A 338 19.66 20.76 -8.31
CA ASN A 338 19.48 21.93 -7.46
C ASN A 338 18.01 22.01 -7.02
N TYR A 339 17.73 21.65 -5.76
CA TYR A 339 16.38 21.62 -5.24
C TYR A 339 15.74 23.00 -5.04
N GLU A 340 16.53 24.05 -4.79
CA GLU A 340 16.01 25.42 -4.65
C GLU A 340 15.52 25.96 -5.99
N GLU A 341 16.28 25.71 -7.06
CA GLU A 341 15.89 26.09 -8.41
C GLU A 341 14.68 25.27 -8.89
N LEU A 342 14.67 23.97 -8.60
CA LEU A 342 13.53 23.10 -8.90
C LEU A 342 12.28 23.55 -8.14
N SER A 343 12.38 23.82 -6.84
CA SER A 343 11.30 24.35 -6.01
C SER A 343 10.77 25.67 -6.57
N SER A 344 11.66 26.59 -6.96
CA SER A 344 11.29 27.87 -7.58
C SER A 344 10.50 27.68 -8.89
N ALA A 345 10.83 26.67 -9.69
CA ALA A 345 10.06 26.33 -10.88
C ALA A 345 8.71 25.68 -10.53
N ILE A 346 8.68 24.84 -9.50
CA ILE A 346 7.46 24.19 -8.99
C ILE A 346 6.47 25.20 -8.41
N LEU A 347 6.92 26.36 -7.89
CA LEU A 347 6.00 27.42 -7.44
C LEU A 347 4.99 27.83 -8.51
N LYS A 348 5.37 27.80 -9.80
CA LYS A 348 4.49 28.13 -10.91
C LYS A 348 3.37 27.10 -11.12
N PHE A 349 3.47 25.91 -10.54
CA PHE A 349 2.46 24.85 -10.68
C PHE A 349 1.14 25.19 -9.97
N SER A 350 1.16 26.10 -8.98
CA SER A 350 -0.07 26.56 -8.32
C SER A 350 -0.96 27.44 -9.20
N GLU A 351 -0.42 27.98 -10.30
CA GLU A 351 -1.14 28.85 -11.23
C GLU A 351 -1.69 28.08 -12.45
N LEU A 352 -1.41 26.77 -12.54
CA LEU A 352 -1.84 25.95 -13.66
C LEU A 352 -3.34 25.63 -13.60
N ASP A 353 -3.94 25.38 -14.76
CA ASP A 353 -5.34 24.96 -14.89
C ASP A 353 -5.49 23.47 -14.53
N TRP A 354 -5.79 23.20 -13.26
CA TRP A 354 -6.03 21.86 -12.73
C TRP A 354 -7.43 21.36 -13.03
N LYS A 355 -7.51 20.21 -13.72
CA LYS A 355 -8.74 19.62 -14.23
C LYS A 355 -9.23 18.48 -13.37
N GLY A 356 -10.55 18.41 -13.24
CA GLY A 356 -11.27 17.30 -12.64
C GLY A 356 -11.33 17.33 -11.12
N GLU A 357 -12.43 16.81 -10.59
CA GLU A 357 -12.78 16.84 -9.16
C GLU A 357 -12.64 15.45 -8.53
N PRO A 358 -12.01 15.34 -7.34
CA PRO A 358 -11.87 14.06 -6.66
C PRO A 358 -13.25 13.50 -6.27
N ASN A 359 -13.51 12.24 -6.62
CA ASN A 359 -14.73 11.54 -6.17
C ASN A 359 -14.73 11.31 -4.65
N LEU A 360 -15.92 11.30 -4.03
CA LEU A 360 -16.06 10.91 -2.62
C LEU A 360 -15.82 9.40 -2.43
N LEU A 361 -15.10 9.01 -1.37
CA LEU A 361 -14.74 7.63 -1.07
C LEU A 361 -15.66 6.97 -0.04
N SER A 362 -16.11 7.71 0.98
CA SER A 362 -17.02 7.27 2.03
C SER A 362 -18.09 8.32 2.35
N LYS A 363 -19.21 7.89 2.92
CA LYS A 363 -20.29 8.79 3.35
C LYS A 363 -20.06 9.36 4.75
N GLN A 364 -19.39 8.60 5.61
CA GLN A 364 -19.05 8.98 6.97
C GLN A 364 -17.58 8.68 7.26
N HIS A 365 -17.07 9.32 8.30
CA HIS A 365 -15.66 9.34 8.65
C HIS A 365 -15.49 9.30 10.16
N ILE A 366 -14.34 8.79 10.59
CA ILE A 366 -13.81 9.01 11.94
C ILE A 366 -12.46 9.70 11.73
N CYS A 367 -12.37 10.98 12.08
CA CYS A 367 -11.10 11.68 12.10
C CYS A 367 -10.35 11.30 13.37
N TRP A 368 -9.24 10.57 13.21
CA TRP A 368 -8.31 10.29 14.29
C TRP A 368 -7.26 11.40 14.29
N ASP A 369 -7.45 12.40 15.15
CA ASP A 369 -6.67 13.64 15.15
C ASP A 369 -5.16 13.39 15.21
N ILE A 370 -4.72 12.37 15.97
CA ILE A 370 -3.31 12.05 16.13
C ILE A 370 -2.60 11.69 14.82
N ILE A 371 -3.31 11.10 13.85
CA ILE A 371 -2.75 10.82 12.51
C ILE A 371 -2.34 12.13 11.85
N TYR A 372 -3.26 13.09 11.82
CA TYR A 372 -3.05 14.35 11.11
C TYR A 372 -2.07 15.27 11.86
N ARG A 373 -2.08 15.25 13.20
CA ARG A 373 -1.07 15.97 14.01
C ARG A 373 0.33 15.45 13.75
N THR A 374 0.49 14.13 13.68
CA THR A 374 1.78 13.52 13.39
C THR A 374 2.20 13.75 11.94
N ALA A 375 1.29 13.60 10.98
CA ALA A 375 1.56 13.90 9.58
C ALA A 375 2.05 15.35 9.38
N MET A 376 1.43 16.31 10.07
CA MET A 376 1.86 17.71 10.06
C MET A 376 3.23 17.91 10.74
N ALA A 377 3.50 17.22 11.86
CA ALA A 377 4.77 17.31 12.57
C ALA A 377 5.96 16.73 11.78
N VAL A 378 5.71 15.83 10.83
CA VAL A 378 6.75 15.20 10.00
C VAL A 378 6.84 15.77 8.59
N GLU A 379 6.15 16.87 8.31
CA GLU A 379 6.26 17.56 7.03
C GLU A 379 7.72 17.96 6.78
N LYS A 380 8.32 17.41 5.72
CA LYS A 380 9.71 17.69 5.38
C LYS A 380 9.82 19.12 4.81
N PRO A 381 10.73 19.98 5.31
CA PRO A 381 11.06 21.23 4.65
C PRO A 381 11.91 21.01 3.39
N LEU A 382 11.92 21.99 2.49
CA LEU A 382 12.88 22.05 1.39
C LEU A 382 14.31 22.04 1.97
N THR A 383 15.19 21.22 1.41
CA THR A 383 16.61 21.19 1.77
C THR A 383 17.44 21.67 0.59
N GLY A 384 18.29 22.69 0.81
CA GLY A 384 19.04 23.39 -0.24
C GLY A 384 20.27 22.65 -0.79
N GLU A 385 20.47 21.37 -0.41
CA GLU A 385 21.65 20.62 -0.83
C GLU A 385 21.57 20.27 -2.32
N SER A 386 22.54 20.74 -3.11
CA SER A 386 22.75 20.23 -4.46
C SER A 386 23.58 18.94 -4.39
N GLY A 387 23.05 17.84 -4.90
CA GLY A 387 23.71 16.53 -4.82
C GLY A 387 23.61 15.73 -6.12
N SER A 388 24.55 14.81 -6.31
CA SER A 388 24.43 13.77 -7.35
C SER A 388 23.26 12.87 -7.01
N LEU A 389 22.40 12.60 -7.99
CA LEU A 389 21.32 11.61 -7.88
C LEU A 389 21.73 10.25 -8.44
N VAL A 390 22.85 10.20 -9.15
CA VAL A 390 23.41 8.97 -9.73
C VAL A 390 24.42 8.40 -8.76
N GLU A 391 24.17 7.14 -8.40
CA GLU A 391 25.05 6.30 -7.60
C GLU A 391 25.36 5.04 -8.41
N PRO A 392 26.57 4.45 -8.30
CA PRO A 392 26.92 3.23 -9.01
C PRO A 392 25.95 2.10 -8.65
N PHE A 393 25.50 1.36 -9.68
CA PHE A 393 24.71 0.15 -9.46
C PHE A 393 25.60 -0.95 -8.89
N HIS A 394 25.25 -1.46 -7.71
CA HIS A 394 25.94 -2.57 -7.09
C HIS A 394 25.10 -3.84 -7.22
N SER A 395 25.68 -4.88 -7.80
CA SER A 395 25.00 -6.17 -7.94
C SER A 395 24.81 -6.83 -6.58
N SER A 396 23.64 -7.40 -6.34
CA SER A 396 23.45 -8.37 -5.25
C SER A 396 23.78 -9.75 -5.79
N GLY A 397 24.70 -10.46 -5.12
CA GLY A 397 25.24 -11.73 -5.61
C GLY A 397 24.17 -12.82 -5.70
N VAL A 398 24.39 -13.80 -6.59
CA VAL A 398 23.56 -15.01 -6.69
C VAL A 398 24.41 -16.21 -6.27
N LEU A 399 23.98 -16.91 -5.23
CA LEU A 399 24.67 -18.06 -4.62
C LEU A 399 24.60 -19.32 -5.52
N GLY A 400 23.78 -19.33 -6.56
CA GLY A 400 23.80 -20.35 -7.60
C GLY A 400 22.67 -20.24 -8.64
N GLU A 401 22.94 -20.69 -9.86
CA GLU A 401 22.05 -20.58 -11.04
C GLU A 401 20.70 -21.34 -10.94
N ARG A 402 20.53 -22.21 -9.93
CA ARG A 402 19.37 -23.12 -9.82
C ARG A 402 18.52 -22.93 -8.56
N LEU A 403 18.70 -21.81 -7.85
CA LEU A 403 17.91 -21.56 -6.63
C LEU A 403 16.46 -21.21 -6.96
N TYR A 404 16.23 -20.47 -8.05
CA TYR A 404 14.90 -20.04 -8.49
C TYR A 404 14.25 -21.00 -9.49
N LYS A 405 12.95 -20.83 -9.71
CA LYS A 405 12.15 -21.66 -10.64
C LYS A 405 12.19 -21.18 -12.11
N GLY A 406 13.06 -20.24 -12.45
CA GLY A 406 13.19 -19.72 -13.82
C GLY A 406 12.07 -18.77 -14.26
N PHE A 407 11.34 -18.19 -13.32
CA PHE A 407 10.33 -17.17 -13.64
C PHE A 407 11.00 -15.89 -14.17
N THR A 408 10.34 -15.26 -15.15
CA THR A 408 10.71 -13.89 -15.55
C THR A 408 10.39 -12.90 -14.42
N TRP A 409 11.12 -11.78 -14.37
CA TRP A 409 10.81 -10.74 -13.37
C TRP A 409 9.35 -10.27 -13.47
N ARG A 410 8.80 -10.17 -14.70
CA ARG A 410 7.41 -9.74 -14.92
C ARG A 410 6.42 -10.75 -14.35
N GLU A 411 6.67 -12.05 -14.54
CA GLU A 411 5.84 -13.07 -13.92
C GLU A 411 5.87 -12.96 -12.40
N VAL A 412 7.06 -12.75 -11.82
CA VAL A 412 7.21 -12.61 -10.37
C VAL A 412 6.37 -11.44 -9.84
N VAL A 413 6.55 -10.23 -10.38
CA VAL A 413 5.82 -9.05 -9.89
C VAL A 413 4.30 -9.16 -10.11
N ARG A 414 3.86 -9.75 -11.23
CA ARG A 414 2.43 -9.86 -11.58
C ARG A 414 1.72 -10.98 -10.83
N LYS A 415 2.41 -12.10 -10.53
CA LYS A 415 1.84 -13.28 -9.87
C LYS A 415 2.05 -13.29 -8.35
N ARG A 416 2.95 -12.46 -7.80
CA ARG A 416 3.17 -12.26 -6.34
C ARG A 416 1.86 -12.04 -5.57
N ARG A 417 1.62 -12.82 -4.51
CA ARG A 417 0.45 -12.66 -3.62
C ARG A 417 0.90 -12.75 -2.16
N SER A 418 0.11 -12.14 -1.28
CA SER A 418 0.25 -12.35 0.16
C SER A 418 -0.42 -13.65 0.57
N ALA A 419 0.29 -14.48 1.34
CA ALA A 419 -0.28 -15.66 1.96
C ALA A 419 -1.36 -15.24 2.97
N VAL A 420 -2.49 -15.94 2.98
CA VAL A 420 -3.52 -15.78 4.03
C VAL A 420 -3.21 -16.65 5.24
N ASP A 421 -2.50 -17.76 5.01
CA ASP A 421 -2.04 -18.69 6.03
C ASP A 421 -0.82 -19.47 5.50
N MET A 422 -0.02 -20.04 6.41
CA MET A 422 1.15 -20.88 6.09
C MET A 422 0.90 -22.33 6.47
N ASP A 423 1.49 -23.27 5.74
CA ASP A 423 1.17 -24.70 5.87
C ASP A 423 1.84 -25.42 7.07
N GLY A 424 2.80 -24.77 7.73
CA GLY A 424 3.51 -25.32 8.89
C GLY A 424 4.50 -26.45 8.57
N VAL A 425 4.60 -26.89 7.31
CA VAL A 425 5.36 -28.09 6.90
C VAL A 425 6.39 -27.83 5.82
N THR A 426 6.20 -26.80 4.99
CA THR A 426 7.16 -26.43 3.95
C THR A 426 8.51 -26.10 4.59
N THR A 427 9.58 -26.59 3.95
CA THR A 427 10.96 -26.36 4.35
C THR A 427 11.72 -25.60 3.28
N MET A 428 12.74 -24.84 3.69
CA MET A 428 13.63 -24.09 2.81
C MET A 428 15.07 -24.55 2.99
N ALA A 429 15.86 -24.65 1.94
CA ALA A 429 17.30 -24.93 2.08
C ALA A 429 18.05 -23.69 2.62
N ARG A 430 19.13 -23.91 3.38
CA ARG A 430 19.97 -22.82 3.93
C ARG A 430 20.42 -21.83 2.87
N ASP A 431 20.92 -22.30 1.74
CA ASP A 431 21.47 -21.40 0.71
C ASP A 431 20.36 -20.59 0.04
N THR A 432 19.14 -21.14 -0.07
CA THR A 432 17.95 -20.37 -0.46
C THR A 432 17.63 -19.28 0.56
N PHE A 433 17.68 -19.60 1.87
CA PHE A 433 17.48 -18.60 2.92
C PHE A 433 18.52 -17.48 2.86
N TYR A 434 19.80 -17.82 2.69
CA TYR A 434 20.86 -16.80 2.53
C TYR A 434 20.68 -15.96 1.27
N GLN A 435 20.24 -16.56 0.15
CA GLN A 435 19.96 -15.82 -1.08
C GLN A 435 18.89 -14.75 -0.87
N ILE A 436 17.78 -15.09 -0.21
CA ILE A 436 16.70 -14.14 0.09
C ILE A 436 17.26 -12.96 0.90
N LEU A 437 18.07 -13.23 1.92
CA LEU A 437 18.64 -12.18 2.77
C LEU A 437 19.72 -11.36 2.06
N LEU A 438 20.45 -11.94 1.13
CA LEU A 438 21.44 -11.25 0.31
C LEU A 438 20.79 -10.21 -0.62
N HIS A 439 19.56 -10.45 -1.06
CA HIS A 439 18.78 -9.43 -1.77
C HIS A 439 18.10 -8.42 -0.83
N CYS A 440 18.15 -8.64 0.49
CA CYS A 440 17.66 -7.69 1.49
C CYS A 440 18.75 -6.73 2.01
N VAL A 441 20.03 -6.91 1.64
CA VAL A 441 21.10 -5.99 2.08
C VAL A 441 21.22 -4.77 1.15
N PRO A 442 21.55 -3.59 1.69
CA PRO A 442 21.43 -2.32 0.96
C PRO A 442 22.47 -2.11 -0.14
N SER A 443 23.72 -2.53 0.09
CA SER A 443 24.89 -2.10 -0.70
C SER A 443 25.31 -3.11 -1.78
N GLY A 444 24.56 -4.19 -1.95
CA GLY A 444 24.89 -5.29 -2.85
C GLY A 444 25.91 -6.24 -2.24
N SER A 445 26.68 -6.96 -3.06
CA SER A 445 27.61 -8.01 -2.62
C SER A 445 29.06 -7.76 -3.04
N ILE A 446 29.48 -6.50 -3.08
CA ILE A 446 30.87 -6.14 -3.39
C ILE A 446 31.79 -6.59 -2.25
N GLU A 447 32.85 -7.32 -2.58
CA GLU A 447 33.78 -7.87 -1.60
C GLU A 447 34.55 -6.74 -0.89
N GLY A 448 34.57 -6.79 0.45
CA GLY A 448 35.29 -5.83 1.28
C GLY A 448 34.53 -4.53 1.60
N GLU A 449 33.39 -4.28 0.95
CA GLU A 449 32.53 -3.14 1.27
C GLU A 449 31.55 -3.48 2.40
N LYS A 450 31.40 -2.55 3.34
CA LYS A 450 30.40 -2.67 4.42
C LYS A 450 29.00 -2.40 3.88
N GLN A 451 28.03 -3.12 4.40
CA GLN A 451 26.62 -2.80 4.19
C GLN A 451 26.26 -1.51 4.92
N ARG A 452 25.79 -0.51 4.17
CA ARG A 452 25.33 0.79 4.68
C ARG A 452 24.50 1.53 3.65
N ARG A 453 25.13 1.92 2.54
CA ARG A 453 24.53 2.76 1.49
C ARG A 453 23.54 1.95 0.66
N GLU A 454 22.39 2.52 0.37
CA GLU A 454 21.37 1.88 -0.48
C GLU A 454 21.79 1.97 -1.97
N LEU A 455 22.46 0.93 -2.48
CA LEU A 455 23.06 0.89 -3.83
C LEU A 455 22.54 -0.28 -4.70
N ALA A 456 22.01 -1.31 -4.07
CA ALA A 456 21.40 -2.46 -4.74
C ALA A 456 19.92 -2.24 -5.05
N LEU A 457 19.37 -3.02 -5.98
CA LEU A 457 17.93 -3.03 -6.22
C LEU A 457 17.17 -3.73 -5.07
N PRO A 458 15.95 -3.28 -4.76
CA PRO A 458 15.32 -2.02 -5.20
C PRO A 458 15.72 -0.81 -4.36
N PHE A 459 16.58 -0.99 -3.36
CA PHE A 459 16.85 0.02 -2.34
C PHE A 459 17.51 1.29 -2.84
N ARG A 460 18.27 1.24 -3.94
CA ARG A 460 18.95 2.41 -4.53
C ARG A 460 18.05 3.58 -4.87
N ALA A 461 16.73 3.35 -4.92
CA ALA A 461 15.72 4.41 -4.96
C ALA A 461 15.78 5.36 -3.74
N LEU A 462 16.23 4.88 -2.59
CA LEU A 462 16.35 5.64 -1.34
C LEU A 462 17.68 6.43 -1.31
N PRO A 463 17.69 7.73 -0.93
CA PRO A 463 18.90 8.55 -0.88
C PRO A 463 19.63 8.57 0.47
N TRP A 464 19.10 7.92 1.50
CA TRP A 464 19.74 7.78 2.82
C TRP A 464 20.40 6.42 2.99
N ASP A 465 21.20 6.27 4.05
CA ASP A 465 21.82 5.00 4.43
C ASP A 465 20.81 4.12 5.17
N ALA A 466 20.98 2.79 5.16
CA ALA A 466 20.01 1.89 5.77
C ALA A 466 19.88 2.13 7.29
N GLU A 467 18.64 2.34 7.76
CA GLU A 467 18.32 2.56 9.17
C GLU A 467 17.50 1.40 9.76
N VAL A 468 17.09 0.42 8.94
CA VAL A 468 16.25 -0.70 9.34
C VAL A 468 16.99 -2.03 9.22
N HIS A 469 17.02 -2.78 10.31
CA HIS A 469 17.60 -4.11 10.45
C HIS A 469 16.51 -5.19 10.59
N ALA A 470 16.88 -6.47 10.72
CA ALA A 470 15.89 -7.53 10.94
C ALA A 470 16.32 -8.54 12.01
N ALA A 471 15.45 -8.80 12.99
CA ALA A 471 15.53 -9.95 13.88
C ALA A 471 14.71 -11.10 13.30
N LEU A 472 15.32 -12.27 13.08
CA LEU A 472 14.71 -13.40 12.40
C LEU A 472 14.50 -14.59 13.34
N PHE A 473 13.30 -15.15 13.31
CA PHE A 473 12.93 -16.41 13.95
C PHE A 473 12.96 -17.52 12.90
N VAL A 474 14.01 -18.35 12.92
CA VAL A 474 14.22 -19.43 11.95
C VAL A 474 13.55 -20.71 12.46
N HIS A 475 12.67 -21.30 11.64
CA HIS A 475 11.82 -22.44 12.02
C HIS A 475 12.09 -23.71 11.19
N ARG A 476 12.10 -23.62 9.85
CA ARG A 476 12.20 -24.77 8.93
C ARG A 476 13.20 -24.52 7.80
N VAL A 477 14.41 -24.09 8.18
CA VAL A 477 15.53 -23.93 7.23
C VAL A 477 16.49 -25.11 7.35
N VAL A 478 16.48 -26.01 6.37
CA VAL A 478 17.31 -27.22 6.32
C VAL A 478 18.78 -26.82 6.15
N GLY A 479 19.64 -27.35 7.02
CA GLY A 479 21.07 -27.01 7.05
C GLY A 479 21.40 -25.78 7.89
N LEU A 480 20.40 -25.17 8.55
CA LEU A 480 20.59 -24.08 9.51
C LEU A 480 19.87 -24.44 10.84
N PRO A 481 20.51 -24.29 12.00
CA PRO A 481 19.84 -24.53 13.28
C PRO A 481 18.60 -23.64 13.46
N GLN A 482 17.55 -24.17 14.10
CA GLN A 482 16.44 -23.33 14.57
C GLN A 482 16.93 -22.35 15.63
N GLY A 483 16.49 -21.10 15.53
CA GLY A 483 16.96 -20.08 16.46
C GLY A 483 16.51 -18.67 16.13
N LEU A 484 17.04 -17.75 16.94
CA LEU A 484 16.97 -16.32 16.74
C LEU A 484 18.26 -15.85 16.06
N TYR A 485 18.10 -15.11 14.97
CA TYR A 485 19.17 -14.54 14.16
C TYR A 485 18.96 -13.04 13.99
N PHE A 486 19.99 -12.31 13.58
CA PHE A 486 19.91 -10.88 13.33
C PHE A 486 20.66 -10.51 12.05
N LEU A 487 19.97 -9.85 11.11
CA LEU A 487 20.53 -9.28 9.90
C LEU A 487 20.81 -7.80 10.14
N VAL A 488 22.09 -7.42 10.12
CA VAL A 488 22.54 -6.04 10.33
C VAL A 488 22.72 -5.36 8.97
N ARG A 489 21.69 -4.65 8.49
CA ARG A 489 21.74 -3.98 7.18
C ARG A 489 22.69 -2.78 7.11
N ASN A 490 22.95 -2.11 8.24
CA ASN A 490 23.97 -1.08 8.35
C ASN A 490 25.00 -1.49 9.40
N GLU A 491 26.20 -1.84 8.95
CA GLU A 491 27.26 -2.38 9.81
C GLU A 491 27.85 -1.32 10.76
N ASP A 492 27.64 -0.03 10.51
CA ASP A 492 28.05 1.03 11.44
C ASP A 492 27.19 1.01 12.72
N HIS A 493 25.98 0.40 12.68
CA HIS A 493 25.12 0.21 13.85
C HIS A 493 25.44 -1.08 14.63
N PHE A 494 26.38 -1.91 14.17
CA PHE A 494 26.62 -3.25 14.73
C PHE A 494 26.93 -3.23 16.24
N ASP A 495 27.88 -2.39 16.66
CA ASP A 495 28.32 -2.35 18.06
C ASP A 495 27.21 -1.81 18.99
N GLU A 496 26.44 -0.82 18.53
CA GLU A 496 25.30 -0.31 19.29
C GLU A 496 24.20 -1.36 19.41
N LEU A 497 23.82 -2.04 18.33
CA LEU A 497 22.85 -3.13 18.34
C LEU A 497 23.26 -4.26 19.28
N LYS A 498 24.52 -4.68 19.20
CA LYS A 498 25.06 -5.73 20.07
C LYS A 498 25.03 -5.33 21.54
N LYS A 499 25.31 -4.07 21.86
CA LYS A 499 25.23 -3.52 23.22
C LYS A 499 23.79 -3.35 23.71
N ALA A 500 22.87 -2.98 22.82
CA ALA A 500 21.47 -2.70 23.14
C ALA A 500 20.62 -3.96 23.32
N THR A 501 21.06 -5.08 22.74
CA THR A 501 20.38 -6.39 22.85
C THR A 501 20.83 -7.18 24.08
N ASN A 502 20.20 -8.33 24.33
CA ASN A 502 20.52 -9.19 25.48
C ASN A 502 22.03 -9.57 25.48
N PRO A 503 22.77 -9.32 26.58
CA PRO A 503 24.21 -9.57 26.65
C PRO A 503 24.61 -11.04 26.51
N ASP A 504 23.68 -11.97 26.72
CA ASP A 504 23.90 -13.42 26.55
C ASP A 504 23.76 -13.88 25.08
N PHE A 505 23.47 -12.98 24.14
CA PHE A 505 23.44 -13.32 22.72
C PHE A 505 24.84 -13.52 22.14
N LYS A 506 24.97 -14.56 21.31
CA LYS A 506 26.27 -15.01 20.80
C LYS A 506 26.88 -14.07 19.76
N TRP A 507 26.06 -13.52 18.87
CA TRP A 507 26.50 -12.69 17.74
C TRP A 507 27.58 -13.38 16.87
N VAL A 508 27.32 -14.61 16.45
CA VAL A 508 28.26 -15.44 15.66
C VAL A 508 27.73 -15.62 14.24
N LYS A 509 28.58 -15.44 13.23
CA LYS A 509 28.21 -15.66 11.83
C LYS A 509 27.87 -17.15 11.62
N PRO A 510 26.70 -17.49 11.04
CA PRO A 510 26.30 -18.89 10.91
C PRO A 510 27.07 -19.63 9.82
N ASP A 511 27.11 -20.96 9.94
CA ASP A 511 27.88 -21.82 9.03
C ASP A 511 27.43 -21.65 7.57
N GLY A 512 28.42 -21.52 6.67
CA GLY A 512 28.20 -21.32 5.24
C GLY A 512 27.59 -19.97 4.86
N CYS A 513 27.47 -19.02 5.80
CA CYS A 513 26.97 -17.68 5.50
C CYS A 513 27.96 -16.89 4.64
N PRO A 514 27.54 -16.29 3.52
CA PRO A 514 28.40 -15.47 2.67
C PRO A 514 29.09 -14.34 3.46
N SER A 515 30.33 -14.00 3.10
CA SER A 515 31.10 -12.93 3.76
C SER A 515 30.38 -11.58 3.68
N SER A 516 29.79 -11.27 2.53
CA SER A 516 28.99 -10.06 2.26
C SER A 516 27.65 -10.00 2.98
N LEU A 517 27.19 -11.10 3.61
CA LEU A 517 25.93 -11.13 4.36
C LEU A 517 26.19 -10.94 5.88
N PRO A 518 25.88 -9.78 6.46
CA PRO A 518 26.04 -9.49 7.89
C PRO A 518 24.90 -10.11 8.73
N LEU A 519 24.80 -11.43 8.68
CA LEU A 519 23.84 -12.24 9.44
C LEU A 519 24.54 -12.91 10.64
N TYR A 520 23.90 -12.86 11.80
CA TYR A 520 24.44 -13.41 13.04
C TYR A 520 23.43 -14.31 13.76
N GLU A 521 23.86 -15.49 14.19
CA GLU A 521 23.15 -16.35 15.14
C GLU A 521 23.22 -15.70 16.54
N LEU A 522 22.07 -15.42 17.14
CA LEU A 522 21.97 -14.88 18.49
C LEU A 522 21.81 -15.99 19.52
N ARG A 523 20.84 -16.89 19.29
CA ARG A 523 20.50 -17.98 20.22
C ARG A 523 19.73 -19.09 19.52
N ARG A 524 20.20 -20.34 19.64
CA ARG A 524 19.49 -21.54 19.17
C ARG A 524 18.28 -21.86 20.05
N GLY A 525 17.24 -22.41 19.45
CA GLY A 525 16.03 -22.85 20.16
C GLY A 525 14.82 -22.90 19.23
N ASN A 526 13.75 -23.53 19.70
CA ASN A 526 12.47 -23.48 19.00
C ASN A 526 11.71 -22.21 19.39
N TYR A 527 11.57 -21.30 18.43
CA TYR A 527 10.89 -20.01 18.59
C TYR A 527 9.47 -19.96 18.00
N GLN A 528 8.90 -21.06 17.53
CA GLN A 528 7.59 -21.07 16.86
C GLN A 528 6.48 -20.51 17.77
N THR A 529 6.35 -21.03 18.99
CA THR A 529 5.33 -20.54 19.93
C THR A 529 5.53 -19.06 20.27
N LEU A 530 6.79 -18.61 20.36
CA LEU A 530 7.11 -17.23 20.65
C LEU A 530 6.75 -16.32 19.47
N SER A 531 7.16 -16.65 18.24
CA SER A 531 6.89 -15.85 17.04
C SER A 531 5.39 -15.68 16.79
N LYS A 532 4.60 -16.75 16.98
CA LYS A 532 3.13 -16.69 17.01
C LYS A 532 2.64 -15.69 18.05
N ARG A 533 3.08 -15.81 19.31
CA ARG A 533 2.64 -14.94 20.40
C ARG A 533 2.98 -13.47 20.12
N LEU A 534 4.21 -13.19 19.69
CA LEU A 534 4.65 -11.83 19.36
C LEU A 534 3.86 -11.22 18.21
N SER A 535 3.44 -12.03 17.25
CA SER A 535 2.63 -11.62 16.09
C SER A 535 1.13 -11.59 16.40
N CYS A 536 0.71 -11.03 17.54
CA CYS A 536 -0.70 -10.99 17.95
C CYS A 536 -1.40 -12.39 17.99
N HIS A 537 -0.66 -13.44 18.35
CA HIS A 537 -1.14 -14.84 18.34
C HIS A 537 -1.49 -15.42 16.96
N GLN A 538 -0.96 -14.86 15.88
CA GLN A 538 -1.18 -15.35 14.51
C GLN A 538 -0.28 -16.55 14.21
N ASP A 539 -0.89 -17.69 13.86
CA ASP A 539 -0.21 -18.94 13.46
C ASP A 539 0.76 -18.75 12.29
N ILE A 540 0.43 -17.82 11.38
CA ILE A 540 1.21 -17.55 10.18
C ILE A 540 2.70 -17.26 10.47
N ALA A 541 3.02 -16.67 11.62
CA ALA A 541 4.40 -16.39 12.02
C ALA A 541 5.17 -17.64 12.48
N SER A 542 4.49 -18.61 13.10
CA SER A 542 5.08 -19.89 13.51
C SER A 542 5.13 -20.92 12.39
N ASP A 543 4.27 -20.75 11.40
CA ASP A 543 3.98 -21.74 10.36
C ASP A 543 4.77 -21.49 9.07
N GLY A 544 5.39 -20.31 8.91
CA GLY A 544 6.40 -20.07 7.87
C GLY A 544 7.73 -20.80 8.10
N CYS A 545 8.58 -20.86 7.06
CA CYS A 545 9.97 -21.32 7.16
C CYS A 545 10.79 -20.46 8.12
N PHE A 546 10.54 -19.15 8.07
CA PHE A 546 11.01 -18.17 9.06
C PHE A 546 10.00 -17.02 9.16
N SER A 547 10.08 -16.29 10.26
CA SER A 547 9.44 -14.98 10.44
C SER A 547 10.46 -13.97 10.92
N LEU A 548 10.15 -12.68 10.84
CA LEU A 548 11.05 -11.62 11.28
C LEU A 548 10.30 -10.39 11.78
N GLY A 549 10.96 -9.64 12.66
CA GLY A 549 10.63 -8.27 13.02
C GLY A 549 11.71 -7.32 12.50
N MET A 550 11.30 -6.27 11.80
CA MET A 550 12.17 -5.22 11.29
C MET A 550 12.39 -4.18 12.40
N ILE A 551 13.64 -3.94 12.74
CA ILE A 551 14.09 -3.12 13.87
C ILE A 551 14.78 -1.88 13.32
N ALA A 552 14.18 -0.71 13.49
CA ALA A 552 14.75 0.55 13.06
C ALA A 552 15.67 1.13 14.14
N HIS A 553 16.82 1.66 13.73
CA HIS A 553 17.50 2.74 14.43
C HIS A 553 16.54 3.93 14.38
N TYR A 554 16.01 4.32 15.54
CA TYR A 554 14.75 5.06 15.64
C TYR A 554 14.97 6.46 16.17
N GLU A 555 15.02 6.65 17.50
CA GLU A 555 15.17 8.01 18.05
C GLU A 555 16.45 8.72 17.63
N PRO A 556 17.63 8.07 17.57
CA PRO A 556 18.85 8.69 17.03
C PRO A 556 18.65 9.24 15.62
N THR A 557 18.10 8.44 14.70
CA THR A 557 17.79 8.86 13.33
C THR A 557 16.84 10.06 13.29
N LEU A 558 15.78 10.06 14.11
CA LEU A 558 14.84 11.19 14.19
C LEU A 558 15.49 12.47 14.72
N ARG A 559 16.50 12.36 15.59
CA ARG A 559 17.24 13.50 16.15
C ARG A 559 18.30 14.03 15.21
N GLU A 560 19.01 13.13 14.52
CA GLU A 560 20.17 13.46 13.69
C GLU A 560 19.74 13.92 12.29
N MET A 561 18.77 13.24 11.68
CA MET A 561 18.30 13.52 10.33
C MET A 561 16.98 14.29 10.31
N GLY A 562 16.28 14.34 11.44
CA GLY A 562 15.00 15.04 11.60
C GLY A 562 13.78 14.12 11.61
N VAL A 563 12.71 14.61 12.21
CA VAL A 563 11.46 13.87 12.47
C VAL A 563 10.76 13.35 11.22
N HIS A 564 11.02 13.97 10.06
CA HIS A 564 10.54 13.52 8.76
C HIS A 564 11.11 12.15 8.37
N MET A 565 12.16 11.65 9.05
CA MET A 565 12.60 10.27 8.89
C MET A 565 11.59 9.25 9.41
N TYR A 566 10.65 9.63 10.29
CA TYR A 566 9.65 8.69 10.80
C TYR A 566 8.91 7.93 9.68
N PRO A 567 8.21 8.59 8.72
CA PRO A 567 7.61 7.90 7.59
C PRO A 567 8.64 7.14 6.73
N ARG A 568 9.85 7.66 6.54
CA ARG A 568 10.92 7.04 5.73
C ARG A 568 11.39 5.70 6.29
N LEU A 569 11.44 5.54 7.62
CA LEU A 569 11.71 4.26 8.26
C LEU A 569 10.63 3.21 7.90
N PHE A 570 9.36 3.63 7.82
CA PHE A 570 8.27 2.76 7.36
C PHE A 570 8.37 2.49 5.84
N TRP A 571 8.86 3.45 5.04
CA TRP A 571 9.12 3.21 3.61
C TRP A 571 10.20 2.14 3.44
N GLU A 572 11.30 2.23 4.17
CA GLU A 572 12.38 1.24 4.13
C GLU A 572 11.89 -0.17 4.51
N THR A 573 11.10 -0.30 5.58
CA THR A 573 10.47 -1.59 5.92
C THR A 573 9.54 -2.13 4.82
N GLY A 574 8.82 -1.25 4.11
CA GLY A 574 7.99 -1.63 2.97
C GLY A 574 8.82 -2.09 1.76
N VAL A 575 9.98 -1.46 1.52
CA VAL A 575 10.93 -1.88 0.49
C VAL A 575 11.48 -3.28 0.80
N ILE A 576 11.95 -3.52 2.03
CA ILE A 576 12.37 -4.87 2.48
C ILE A 576 11.23 -5.87 2.31
N GLY A 577 10.02 -5.51 2.73
CA GLY A 577 8.85 -6.37 2.60
C GLY A 577 8.52 -6.72 1.15
N GLN A 578 8.71 -5.77 0.22
CA GLN A 578 8.50 -6.02 -1.21
C GLN A 578 9.52 -7.02 -1.75
N VAL A 579 10.80 -6.89 -1.38
CA VAL A 579 11.83 -7.88 -1.74
C VAL A 579 11.44 -9.26 -1.25
N LEU A 580 11.08 -9.40 0.04
CA LEU A 580 10.67 -10.69 0.62
C LEU A 580 9.48 -11.33 -0.12
N TYR A 581 8.52 -10.52 -0.57
CA TYR A 581 7.42 -11.02 -1.39
C TYR A 581 7.88 -11.53 -2.76
N LEU A 582 8.75 -10.79 -3.44
CA LEU A 582 9.23 -11.15 -4.78
C LEU A 582 10.14 -12.39 -4.72
N GLU A 583 11.07 -12.41 -3.78
CA GLU A 583 11.94 -13.55 -3.47
C GLU A 583 11.13 -14.83 -3.19
N ALA A 584 10.15 -14.75 -2.30
CA ALA A 584 9.30 -15.89 -1.99
C ALA A 584 8.58 -16.42 -3.23
N HIS A 585 8.08 -15.53 -4.09
CA HIS A 585 7.37 -15.94 -5.29
C HIS A 585 8.30 -16.49 -6.38
N ALA A 586 9.52 -15.95 -6.53
CA ALA A 586 10.55 -16.48 -7.42
C ALA A 586 10.95 -17.93 -7.07
N LEU A 587 10.75 -18.32 -5.81
CA LEU A 587 10.98 -19.65 -5.27
C LEU A 587 9.74 -20.56 -5.28
N ASP A 588 8.60 -20.09 -5.82
CA ASP A 588 7.29 -20.77 -5.80
C ASP A 588 6.76 -21.08 -4.38
N ILE A 589 7.10 -20.20 -3.43
CA ILE A 589 6.49 -20.15 -2.10
C ILE A 589 5.79 -18.80 -1.92
N SER A 590 5.40 -18.45 -0.70
CA SER A 590 4.73 -17.18 -0.43
C SER A 590 5.29 -16.49 0.79
N ALA A 591 4.93 -15.23 0.92
CA ALA A 591 5.23 -14.44 2.09
C ALA A 591 4.02 -13.62 2.50
N THR A 592 4.07 -13.04 3.68
CA THR A 592 3.13 -11.99 4.07
C THR A 592 3.74 -11.02 5.07
N GLY A 593 3.33 -9.76 4.91
CA GLY A 593 3.49 -8.74 5.94
C GLY A 593 2.54 -8.99 7.10
N ILE A 594 3.04 -8.68 8.29
CA ILE A 594 2.33 -8.80 9.56
C ILE A 594 2.34 -7.42 10.21
N GLY A 595 1.24 -6.69 10.04
CA GLY A 595 1.07 -5.36 10.65
C GLY A 595 0.64 -5.39 12.11
N CYS A 596 0.13 -6.54 12.60
CA CYS A 596 -0.24 -6.75 14.00
C CYS A 596 0.82 -7.58 14.72
N PHE A 597 1.57 -6.92 15.60
CA PHE A 597 2.54 -7.52 16.49
C PHE A 597 2.54 -6.72 17.79
N PHE A 598 2.96 -7.34 18.89
CA PHE A 598 3.12 -6.65 20.16
C PHE A 598 4.48 -5.99 20.22
N ASP A 599 4.50 -4.66 20.12
CA ASP A 599 5.73 -3.85 19.95
C ASP A 599 6.72 -4.07 21.12
N ASP A 600 6.31 -3.87 22.37
CA ASP A 600 7.21 -3.98 23.53
C ASP A 600 7.62 -5.42 23.87
N PRO A 601 6.75 -6.45 23.78
CA PRO A 601 7.17 -7.84 23.93
C PRO A 601 8.24 -8.31 22.93
N VAL A 602 8.27 -7.73 21.72
CA VAL A 602 9.36 -7.96 20.77
C VAL A 602 10.66 -7.37 21.31
N HIS A 603 10.62 -6.15 21.88
CA HIS A 603 11.78 -5.50 22.49
C HIS A 603 12.30 -6.30 23.68
N GLU A 604 11.40 -6.75 24.57
CA GLU A 604 11.74 -7.61 25.71
C GLU A 604 12.44 -8.89 25.28
N THR A 605 11.96 -9.53 24.19
CA THR A 605 12.58 -10.75 23.62
C THR A 605 14.02 -10.49 23.17
N LEU A 606 14.27 -9.33 22.57
CA LEU A 606 15.58 -8.93 22.07
C LEU A 606 16.48 -8.29 23.15
N GLY A 607 15.91 -7.90 24.30
CA GLY A 607 16.59 -7.12 25.33
C GLY A 607 16.67 -5.62 25.06
N LEU A 608 15.98 -5.12 24.02
CA LEU A 608 15.98 -3.72 23.64
C LEU A 608 15.24 -2.87 24.68
N LYS A 609 15.77 -1.68 24.96
CA LYS A 609 15.21 -0.74 25.95
C LYS A 609 15.17 0.67 25.39
N GLY A 610 14.27 1.47 25.94
CA GLY A 610 14.08 2.86 25.51
C GLY A 610 13.59 2.93 24.07
N SER A 611 14.08 3.93 23.34
CA SER A 611 13.60 4.34 22.02
C SER A 611 14.70 4.35 20.96
N ASN A 612 15.93 3.97 21.28
CA ASN A 612 17.00 3.91 20.28
C ASN A 612 16.68 2.97 19.13
N PHE A 613 16.10 1.81 19.45
CA PHE A 613 15.67 0.84 18.46
C PHE A 613 14.20 0.50 18.66
N GLN A 614 13.40 0.53 17.58
CA GLN A 614 11.97 0.19 17.62
C GLN A 614 11.62 -0.82 16.53
N SER A 615 10.69 -1.73 16.86
CA SER A 615 10.14 -2.68 15.88
C SER A 615 9.03 -2.00 15.09
N LEU A 616 9.13 -2.01 13.77
CA LEU A 616 8.21 -1.26 12.90
C LEU A 616 7.31 -2.15 12.04
N TYR A 617 7.83 -3.27 11.55
CA TYR A 617 7.08 -4.19 10.67
C TYR A 617 7.50 -5.62 10.89
N HIS A 618 6.57 -6.58 10.72
CA HIS A 618 6.89 -8.01 10.81
C HIS A 618 6.55 -8.70 9.49
N PHE A 619 7.20 -9.82 9.24
CA PHE A 619 7.04 -10.58 8.01
C PHE A 619 7.21 -12.07 8.23
N THR A 620 6.67 -12.88 7.34
CA THR A 620 6.91 -14.33 7.31
C THR A 620 6.99 -14.85 5.89
N VAL A 621 7.79 -15.89 5.68
CA VAL A 621 8.03 -16.54 4.39
C VAL A 621 7.88 -18.04 4.57
N GLY A 622 7.11 -18.70 3.71
CA GLY A 622 6.86 -20.14 3.80
C GLY A 622 5.88 -20.65 2.73
N GLY A 623 5.53 -21.94 2.83
CA GLY A 623 4.53 -22.56 1.97
C GLY A 623 3.13 -22.04 2.28
N PRO A 624 2.37 -21.52 1.30
CA PRO A 624 1.02 -21.00 1.54
C PRO A 624 -0.01 -22.12 1.70
N VAL A 625 -1.04 -21.88 2.52
CA VAL A 625 -2.29 -22.65 2.43
C VAL A 625 -3.16 -22.08 1.32
N LEU A 626 -3.47 -22.90 0.31
CA LEU A 626 -4.30 -22.50 -0.82
C LEU A 626 -5.80 -22.74 -0.53
N ASP A 627 -6.56 -21.66 -0.40
CA ASP A 627 -8.02 -21.74 -0.33
C ASP A 627 -8.64 -21.91 -1.72
N LYS A 628 -8.95 -23.17 -2.07
CA LYS A 628 -9.57 -23.54 -3.36
C LYS A 628 -10.97 -22.96 -3.58
N ARG A 629 -11.61 -22.39 -2.55
CA ARG A 629 -12.92 -21.75 -2.67
C ARG A 629 -12.82 -20.34 -3.25
N ILE A 630 -11.64 -19.72 -3.20
CA ILE A 630 -11.43 -18.37 -3.69
C ILE A 630 -11.06 -18.43 -5.18
N MET A 631 -11.95 -17.91 -6.01
CA MET A 631 -11.71 -17.81 -7.44
C MET A 631 -10.75 -16.65 -7.73
N SER A 632 -9.81 -16.87 -8.65
CA SER A 632 -8.96 -15.80 -9.20
C SER A 632 -9.48 -15.39 -10.56
N LEU A 633 -9.66 -14.09 -10.76
CA LEU A 633 -10.10 -13.49 -12.01
C LEU A 633 -8.98 -12.58 -12.57
N PRO A 634 -8.93 -12.37 -13.90
CA PRO A 634 -7.94 -11.50 -14.53
C PRO A 634 -8.00 -10.07 -13.99
N ALA A 635 -6.85 -9.39 -13.92
CA ALA A 635 -6.76 -7.99 -13.48
C ALA A 635 -7.71 -7.05 -14.25
N TYR A 636 -7.74 -7.21 -15.57
CA TYR A 636 -8.57 -6.44 -16.49
C TYR A 636 -9.28 -7.42 -17.42
N PRO A 637 -10.60 -7.66 -17.24
CA PRO A 637 -11.35 -8.47 -18.19
C PRO A 637 -11.43 -7.69 -19.51
N GLY A 638 -10.68 -8.14 -20.51
CA GLY A 638 -10.80 -7.61 -21.87
C GLY A 638 -12.19 -7.90 -22.44
N PRO A 639 -12.58 -7.26 -23.57
CA PRO A 639 -13.69 -7.72 -24.37
C PRO A 639 -13.33 -9.11 -24.92
N ASN A 640 -13.63 -10.16 -24.16
CA ASN A 640 -13.56 -11.52 -24.68
C ASN A 640 -14.55 -11.57 -25.84
N LYS A 641 -14.05 -11.65 -27.09
CA LYS A 641 -14.82 -12.33 -28.13
C LYS A 641 -15.18 -13.68 -27.52
N PRO A 642 -16.47 -14.02 -27.35
CA PRO A 642 -16.82 -15.35 -26.88
C PRO A 642 -16.14 -16.32 -27.84
N LYS A 643 -15.23 -17.16 -27.31
CA LYS A 643 -14.82 -18.37 -28.00
C LYS A 643 -16.12 -19.08 -28.32
N SER A 644 -16.43 -19.20 -29.61
CA SER A 644 -17.48 -20.09 -30.07
C SER A 644 -17.21 -21.42 -29.39
N LEU A 645 -18.13 -21.82 -28.52
CA LEU A 645 -18.26 -23.20 -28.11
C LEU A 645 -18.51 -23.97 -29.41
N GLU A 646 -17.45 -24.51 -29.99
CA GLU A 646 -17.56 -25.59 -30.96
C GLU A 646 -18.16 -26.76 -30.18
N LYS A 647 -19.49 -26.84 -30.22
CA LYS A 647 -20.17 -28.11 -30.09
C LYS A 647 -19.71 -28.95 -31.28
N GLY A 648 -18.91 -29.97 -31.00
CA GLY A 648 -18.89 -31.12 -31.88
C GLY A 648 -20.28 -31.69 -31.92
N ASP A 649 -20.84 -31.81 -33.12
CA ASP A 649 -21.91 -32.75 -33.44
C ASP A 649 -21.68 -33.20 -34.88
N GLU A 650 -21.53 -34.51 -35.04
CA GLU A 650 -21.58 -35.25 -36.28
C GLU A 650 -22.97 -35.14 -36.95
N GLU A 651 -22.97 -35.39 -38.25
CA GLU A 651 -24.07 -35.81 -39.13
C GLU A 651 -25.16 -34.81 -39.59
N SER A 652 -24.97 -34.42 -40.85
CA SER A 652 -25.88 -34.60 -42.00
C SER A 652 -27.23 -33.85 -42.03
N GLY A 653 -27.49 -33.18 -43.17
CA GLY A 653 -28.85 -32.89 -43.61
C GLY A 653 -29.13 -31.49 -44.18
N GLN A 654 -28.92 -31.37 -45.49
CA GLN A 654 -29.65 -30.53 -46.45
C GLN A 654 -29.77 -28.99 -46.26
N ALA A 655 -29.29 -28.32 -47.31
CA ALA A 655 -29.41 -26.90 -47.58
C ALA A 655 -30.86 -26.40 -47.74
N LYS A 656 -31.12 -25.17 -47.27
CA LYS A 656 -32.03 -24.21 -47.93
C LYS A 656 -31.62 -22.76 -47.63
N LYS A 657 -31.25 -22.04 -48.70
CA LYS A 657 -31.02 -20.59 -48.77
C LYS A 657 -32.26 -19.81 -48.32
N LEU A 658 -32.08 -18.78 -47.48
CA LEU A 658 -32.91 -17.57 -47.59
C LEU A 658 -32.15 -16.31 -47.11
N LYS A 659 -32.36 -15.24 -47.87
CA LYS A 659 -31.61 -13.99 -47.94
C LYS A 659 -31.69 -13.15 -46.65
N ARG A 660 -30.57 -12.54 -46.26
CA ARG A 660 -30.52 -11.46 -45.25
C ARG A 660 -30.67 -10.10 -45.95
N THR A 661 -31.64 -9.31 -45.49
CA THR A 661 -31.78 -7.87 -45.80
C THR A 661 -31.46 -7.10 -44.51
N PRO A 662 -30.74 -5.96 -44.54
CA PRO A 662 -30.35 -5.24 -43.33
C PRO A 662 -31.40 -4.19 -42.96
N LEU A 663 -31.85 -4.16 -41.71
CA LEU A 663 -32.54 -3.00 -41.15
C LEU A 663 -31.63 -2.31 -40.14
N LYS A 664 -31.07 -1.18 -40.58
CA LYS A 664 -30.58 -0.11 -39.72
C LYS A 664 -31.81 0.56 -39.07
N THR A 665 -31.80 0.71 -37.76
CA THR A 665 -32.64 1.72 -37.11
C THR A 665 -31.82 2.39 -36.02
N VAL A 666 -31.43 3.63 -36.31
CA VAL A 666 -30.93 4.62 -35.38
C VAL A 666 -32.15 5.17 -34.64
N ILE A 667 -32.17 5.12 -33.30
CA ILE A 667 -33.17 5.84 -32.51
C ILE A 667 -32.45 6.96 -31.76
N THR A 668 -32.70 8.18 -32.24
CA THR A 668 -32.45 9.44 -31.53
C THR A 668 -33.61 9.67 -30.56
N ILE A 669 -33.33 9.84 -29.27
CA ILE A 669 -34.34 10.15 -28.25
C ILE A 669 -34.36 11.67 -28.05
N VAL A 670 -35.51 12.29 -28.33
CA VAL A 670 -35.84 13.68 -27.99
C VAL A 670 -36.88 13.65 -26.86
N PHE A 671 -36.59 14.34 -25.75
CA PHE A 671 -37.51 14.48 -24.62
C PHE A 671 -38.43 15.69 -24.80
N THR A 672 -39.75 15.51 -24.62
CA THR A 672 -40.66 16.57 -24.19
C THR A 672 -41.82 16.04 -23.33
N LYS A 673 -42.34 16.95 -22.49
CA LYS A 673 -43.18 16.75 -21.29
C LYS A 673 -44.66 16.44 -21.57
N ASN A 674 -45.28 15.80 -20.58
CA ASN A 674 -46.72 15.76 -20.25
C ASN A 674 -47.67 15.05 -21.24
N THR A 675 -48.26 13.91 -20.83
CA THR A 675 -49.68 13.75 -20.39
C THR A 675 -50.03 12.25 -20.39
N LEU A 676 -50.64 11.75 -19.30
CA LEU A 676 -51.17 10.39 -19.16
C LEU A 676 -52.41 10.17 -20.03
N LYS A 677 -52.41 9.13 -20.87
CA LYS A 677 -53.63 8.44 -21.34
C LYS A 677 -53.36 6.94 -21.52
N THR A 678 -54.23 6.14 -20.91
CA THR A 678 -54.25 4.68 -20.93
C THR A 678 -54.76 4.17 -22.28
N VAL A 679 -53.98 3.32 -22.96
CA VAL A 679 -54.46 2.46 -24.06
C VAL A 679 -53.96 1.04 -23.79
N ARG A 680 -54.92 0.10 -23.70
CA ARG A 680 -54.69 -1.35 -23.60
C ARG A 680 -54.41 -1.91 -25.00
N THR A 681 -53.36 -2.70 -25.13
CA THR A 681 -53.21 -3.74 -26.19
C THR A 681 -52.50 -4.95 -25.60
N GLU A 682 -52.93 -6.14 -26.01
CA GLU A 682 -52.70 -7.44 -25.35
C GLU A 682 -51.42 -8.18 -25.80
N SER A 683 -50.91 -9.03 -24.88
CA SER A 683 -49.90 -10.11 -25.03
C SER A 683 -48.39 -9.74 -24.98
N PRO A 684 -47.49 -10.68 -24.61
CA PRO A 684 -47.34 -11.23 -23.27
C PRO A 684 -45.88 -11.14 -22.77
N LEU A 685 -45.58 -10.21 -21.85
CA LEU A 685 -44.28 -10.15 -21.15
C LEU A 685 -44.51 -9.67 -19.70
N ASN A 686 -45.09 -10.52 -18.86
CA ASN A 686 -45.18 -10.31 -17.42
C ASN A 686 -44.18 -11.22 -16.70
N ASN A 687 -42.97 -10.70 -16.43
CA ASN A 687 -42.07 -11.29 -15.43
C ASN A 687 -41.04 -10.31 -14.85
N LEU A 688 -41.38 -9.02 -14.72
CA LEU A 688 -40.46 -8.05 -14.09
C LEU A 688 -41.09 -7.10 -13.03
N CYS A 689 -42.39 -7.21 -12.73
CA CYS A 689 -43.06 -6.34 -11.75
C CYS A 689 -43.50 -7.02 -10.44
N ILE A 690 -43.06 -8.24 -10.15
CA ILE A 690 -43.37 -8.94 -8.88
C ILE A 690 -42.25 -8.79 -7.84
N TYR A 691 -41.03 -8.41 -8.24
CA TYR A 691 -39.89 -8.28 -7.32
C TYR A 691 -39.87 -6.99 -6.47
N PHE A 692 -40.60 -5.94 -6.87
CA PHE A 692 -40.58 -4.65 -6.14
C PHE A 692 -41.67 -4.52 -5.06
N LEU A 693 -42.74 -5.33 -5.12
CA LEU A 693 -43.85 -5.29 -4.15
C LEU A 693 -43.71 -6.33 -3.02
N GLN A 694 -42.81 -7.31 -3.15
CA GLN A 694 -42.49 -8.26 -2.07
C GLN A 694 -41.43 -7.73 -1.08
N TRP A 695 -40.61 -6.74 -1.46
CA TRP A 695 -39.62 -6.14 -0.56
C TRP A 695 -40.27 -5.16 0.45
N LYS A 696 -41.20 -4.31 0.00
CA LYS A 696 -41.89 -3.34 0.87
C LYS A 696 -42.72 -4.02 1.98
N ASN A 697 -43.34 -5.16 1.71
CA ASN A 697 -44.13 -5.90 2.70
C ASN A 697 -43.27 -6.75 3.65
N PHE A 698 -42.02 -7.09 3.28
CA PHE A 698 -41.09 -7.78 4.18
C PHE A 698 -40.42 -6.81 5.17
N CYS A 699 -40.13 -5.58 4.75
CA CYS A 699 -39.58 -4.55 5.65
C CYS A 699 -40.59 -4.06 6.71
N LEU A 700 -41.89 -4.08 6.43
CA LEU A 700 -42.94 -3.72 7.41
C LEU A 700 -43.23 -4.83 8.43
N LEU A 701 -42.95 -6.11 8.12
CA LEU A 701 -43.08 -7.20 9.09
C LEU A 701 -41.88 -7.30 10.05
N CYS A 702 -40.69 -6.88 9.63
CA CYS A 702 -39.49 -6.91 10.47
C CYS A 702 -39.36 -5.73 11.45
N GLN A 703 -40.17 -4.68 11.30
CA GLN A 703 -40.21 -3.54 12.24
C GLN A 703 -41.15 -3.76 13.44
N ASN A 704 -42.00 -4.80 13.44
CA ASN A 704 -42.97 -5.08 14.52
C ASN A 704 -42.63 -6.31 15.39
N PHE A 705 -41.41 -6.83 15.33
CA PHE A 705 -40.94 -7.93 16.17
C PHE A 705 -39.69 -7.54 16.99
N GLN A 706 -39.80 -6.43 17.71
CA GLN A 706 -38.90 -6.04 18.81
C GLN A 706 -39.75 -5.60 20.01
N GLU A 707 -40.70 -6.45 20.43
CA GLU A 707 -41.27 -6.32 21.77
C GLU A 707 -41.81 -7.67 22.30
N LYS A 708 -41.27 -8.07 23.45
CA LYS A 708 -41.76 -9.07 24.42
C LYS A 708 -41.56 -10.57 24.13
N ARG A 709 -40.69 -11.16 24.95
CA ARG A 709 -40.66 -12.59 25.32
C ARG A 709 -42.01 -13.03 25.90
N THR A 710 -42.72 -13.99 25.31
CA THR A 710 -43.24 -15.21 25.99
C THR A 710 -44.02 -16.15 25.05
N LYS A 711 -43.83 -17.46 25.29
CA LYS A 711 -44.71 -18.61 24.99
C LYS A 711 -44.82 -19.14 23.54
N THR A 712 -44.18 -20.30 23.40
CA THR A 712 -44.46 -21.45 22.52
C THR A 712 -45.96 -21.74 22.36
N VAL A 713 -46.34 -22.33 21.21
CA VAL A 713 -47.69 -22.78 20.78
C VAL A 713 -48.46 -21.76 19.91
N LEU A 714 -47.88 -21.36 18.77
CA LEU A 714 -48.66 -20.90 17.60
C LEU A 714 -47.91 -21.06 16.26
N PHE A 715 -47.10 -22.12 16.11
CA PHE A 715 -46.35 -22.37 14.86
C PHE A 715 -46.93 -23.51 14.00
N HIS A 716 -47.82 -24.34 14.56
CA HIS A 716 -48.36 -25.52 13.88
C HIS A 716 -49.69 -25.31 13.13
N ARG A 717 -50.28 -24.11 13.13
CA ARG A 717 -51.53 -23.81 12.41
C ARG A 717 -51.38 -22.90 11.18
N ILE A 718 -50.22 -22.26 11.00
CA ILE A 718 -49.95 -21.36 9.85
C ILE A 718 -49.28 -22.12 8.70
N LEU A 719 -48.49 -23.16 9.00
CA LEU A 719 -47.82 -23.98 7.99
C LEU A 719 -48.77 -24.91 7.21
N ALA A 720 -49.94 -25.24 7.78
CA ALA A 720 -50.96 -26.09 7.14
C ALA A 720 -51.88 -25.34 6.15
N ARG A 721 -51.81 -24.00 6.07
CA ARG A 721 -52.60 -23.19 5.12
C ARG A 721 -51.81 -22.72 3.90
N PHE A 722 -50.48 -22.83 3.89
CA PHE A 722 -49.64 -22.41 2.76
C PHE A 722 -49.32 -23.53 1.75
N LEU A 723 -49.66 -24.78 2.05
CA LEU A 723 -49.38 -25.96 1.20
C LEU A 723 -50.59 -26.50 0.42
N LYS A 724 -51.68 -25.72 0.30
CA LYS A 724 -52.79 -26.00 -0.62
C LYS A 724 -53.15 -24.75 -1.42
N CYS A 725 -52.42 -24.50 -2.51
CA CYS A 725 -52.86 -23.82 -3.72
C CYS A 725 -51.76 -23.92 -4.79
N LYS A 726 -51.70 -25.07 -5.46
CA LYS A 726 -51.19 -25.23 -6.82
C LYS A 726 -52.29 -25.95 -7.59
N ILE A 727 -53.04 -25.23 -8.41
CA ILE A 727 -53.63 -25.69 -9.67
C ILE A 727 -53.46 -24.53 -10.64
#